data_AF-A0A1H7YFL7-F1
#
_entry.id   AF-A0A1H7YFL7-F1
#
_cell.length_a   1.000
_cell.length_b   1.000
_cell.length_c   1.000
_cell.angle_alpha   90.00
_cell.angle_beta   90.00
_cell.angle_gamma   90.00
#
_symmetry.space_group_name_H-M   'P 1'
#
loop_
_entity.id
_entity.type
_entity.pdbx_description
1 polymer ?
#
loop_
_entity_poly.entity_id
_entity_poly.type
_entity_poly.pdbx_seq_one_letter_code
_entity_poly.pdbx_strand_id
1 'polypeptide(L)'
;MSSGRLVAVAGGIIAAAVSAGGIAAQQPTATAQTVQQQFDAATKLSQGTDAAATLAAWEALEGRVARNRRTHAIVLIRKSQALLQLRREDDALVAARAGLADLPESDRTLDADRFDALTTVAFANKDSLDYAGAAEAFSRAATFAATPADKLNANLGLVQVATFTDPALATTAMGRVDAVVAANGAAPVVQAAVEQARALLLLNQGQFAAAVVPAKLAVTRLGGLTQRTDLRDVAARSTASLALLLAGSGDSAREYMAMTGAGRLPSGQFDPAVQMSVPDCGGDAGLKPSDVAVVQFSIDDDGAVRHVAPIYATNGHQVALHFAQAARGWSWTPDQVKGLPTFFRYMARVEMRCSTGFERPGVSSLLAADLVRWLGDHGVEVPSDAGDGDARQVATQRAALARAVAADPAGLQTLAALWALSVNAVVGREETHDLLLRAMDIARAKKAPALVLLALDVDARRTAKASFRRGEMPYRPLLTDPVYTADPEARAAARLVMAESMGRKDDAQRPLLAQVAEDAALAKDNRFRVGALVRLASLEQEGGNTELARTTFEKTGLDPSQCSLIDAPPKLVKVGGTYPQEAVRWGFEGWTQTQFDITADGRVVNERAILSYPPFVFSKAGTQTMADARYAKTFRPGGELGCGASTSRVRFLMPH
;
A
#
# COMPACT_ATOMS: atom_id res chain seq x y z
N MET A 1 18.48 18.13 -15.13
CA MET A 1 19.64 18.66 -15.86
C MET A 1 20.28 17.51 -16.62
N SER A 2 20.49 17.76 -17.93
CA SER A 2 21.09 16.94 -19.00
C SER A 2 21.39 15.45 -18.79
N SER A 3 20.68 14.62 -19.56
CA SER A 3 21.10 13.28 -19.99
C SER A 3 22.29 13.35 -20.96
N GLY A 4 23.08 12.29 -21.00
CA GLY A 4 24.14 12.09 -22.01
C GLY A 4 25.00 10.87 -21.72
N ARG A 5 24.47 9.66 -21.96
CA ARG A 5 25.26 8.42 -22.07
C ARG A 5 25.92 8.36 -23.44
N LEU A 6 27.16 7.88 -23.51
CA LEU A 6 27.65 7.04 -24.62
C LEU A 6 28.89 6.26 -24.16
N VAL A 7 28.71 4.95 -24.05
CA VAL A 7 29.77 3.93 -23.98
C VAL A 7 30.05 3.50 -25.42
N ALA A 8 31.31 3.46 -25.81
CA ALA A 8 31.78 2.73 -26.97
C ALA A 8 32.95 1.84 -26.56
N VAL A 9 32.74 0.53 -26.68
CA VAL A 9 33.76 -0.51 -26.60
C VAL A 9 34.21 -0.79 -28.03
N ALA A 10 35.52 -0.80 -28.30
CA ALA A 10 36.18 -1.77 -29.19
C ALA A 10 37.69 -1.50 -29.32
N GLY A 11 38.48 -2.55 -29.09
CA GLY A 11 39.50 -3.04 -30.02
C GLY A 11 40.92 -2.45 -29.93
N GLY A 12 41.89 -3.30 -29.58
CA GLY A 12 43.29 -3.03 -29.86
C GLY A 12 44.29 -3.86 -29.07
N ILE A 13 44.40 -5.16 -29.37
CA ILE A 13 45.54 -5.99 -28.98
C ILE A 13 46.72 -5.63 -29.89
N ILE A 14 47.83 -5.14 -29.33
CA ILE A 14 49.17 -5.38 -29.87
C ILE A 14 50.09 -5.72 -28.70
N ALA A 15 50.57 -6.95 -28.69
CA ALA A 15 51.66 -7.43 -27.87
C ALA A 15 52.99 -6.91 -28.43
N ALA A 16 53.84 -6.38 -27.56
CA ALA A 16 55.27 -6.28 -27.81
C ALA A 16 56.01 -6.66 -26.53
N ALA A 17 56.60 -7.86 -26.55
CA ALA A 17 57.51 -8.34 -25.54
C ALA A 17 58.87 -7.65 -25.73
N VAL A 18 59.33 -6.92 -24.72
CA VAL A 18 60.74 -6.60 -24.54
C VAL A 18 61.08 -6.91 -23.09
N SER A 19 61.75 -8.05 -22.90
CA SER A 19 62.42 -8.45 -21.67
C SER A 19 63.85 -7.92 -21.69
N ALA A 20 64.17 -6.96 -20.81
CA ALA A 20 65.55 -6.69 -20.39
C ALA A 20 65.56 -5.86 -19.09
N GLY A 21 66.32 -6.34 -18.10
CA GLY A 21 66.84 -5.51 -17.01
C GLY A 21 66.04 -5.54 -15.72
N GLY A 22 66.30 -6.54 -14.88
CA GLY A 22 65.93 -6.51 -13.47
C GLY A 22 66.62 -5.35 -12.76
N ILE A 23 65.85 -4.34 -12.41
CA ILE A 23 66.03 -3.56 -11.20
C ILE A 23 64.73 -3.77 -10.44
N ALA A 24 64.79 -4.54 -9.36
CA ALA A 24 63.72 -4.58 -8.38
C ALA A 24 63.63 -3.19 -7.75
N ALA A 25 62.94 -2.27 -8.44
CA ALA A 25 62.38 -1.10 -7.82
C ALA A 25 61.40 -1.65 -6.78
N GLN A 26 61.77 -1.53 -5.51
CA GLN A 26 60.82 -1.59 -4.41
C GLN A 26 59.69 -0.63 -4.78
N GLN A 27 58.57 -1.17 -5.28
CA GLN A 27 57.33 -0.43 -5.33
C GLN A 27 57.14 0.12 -3.93
N PRO A 28 56.98 1.45 -3.76
CA PRO A 28 56.59 1.98 -2.47
C PRO A 28 55.33 1.22 -2.07
N THR A 29 55.40 0.44 -1.00
CA THR A 29 54.21 -0.08 -0.35
C THR A 29 53.34 1.14 -0.10
N ALA A 30 52.23 1.25 -0.84
CA ALA A 30 51.29 2.34 -0.66
C ALA A 30 50.98 2.42 0.83
N THR A 31 51.46 3.48 1.48
CA THR A 31 51.32 3.65 2.93
C THR A 31 49.84 3.59 3.23
N ALA A 32 49.44 2.64 4.08
CA ALA A 32 48.04 2.45 4.43
C ALA A 32 47.48 3.79 4.95
N GLN A 33 46.40 4.27 4.33
CA GLN A 33 45.82 5.57 4.66
C GLN A 33 45.52 5.67 6.16
N THR A 34 45.85 6.82 6.75
CA THR A 34 45.54 7.10 8.15
C THR A 34 44.02 7.20 8.35
N VAL A 35 43.55 7.02 9.59
CA VAL A 35 42.12 7.19 9.93
C VAL A 35 41.64 8.59 9.55
N GLN A 36 42.45 9.62 9.78
CA GLN A 36 42.12 11.00 9.39
C GLN A 36 41.99 11.16 7.87
N GLN A 37 42.92 10.61 7.08
CA GLN A 37 42.85 10.67 5.63
C GLN A 37 41.59 9.99 5.08
N GLN A 38 41.19 8.86 5.66
CA GLN A 38 39.94 8.18 5.29
C GLN A 38 38.71 8.97 5.72
N PHE A 39 38.73 9.58 6.90
CA PHE A 39 37.65 10.44 7.39
C PHE A 39 37.44 11.65 6.47
N ASP A 40 38.53 12.31 6.06
CA ASP A 40 38.49 13.44 5.14
C ASP A 40 37.98 13.01 3.75
N ALA A 41 38.40 11.83 3.28
CA ALA A 41 37.92 11.26 2.02
C ALA A 41 36.42 10.92 2.07
N ALA A 42 35.94 10.29 3.14
CA ALA A 42 34.52 9.98 3.35
C ALA A 42 33.67 11.25 3.47
N THR A 43 34.19 12.28 4.16
CA THR A 43 33.55 13.60 4.27
C THR A 43 33.43 14.27 2.89
N LYS A 44 34.49 14.20 2.07
CA LYS A 44 34.45 14.71 0.69
C LYS A 44 33.46 13.96 -0.18
N LEU A 45 33.38 12.62 -0.05
CA LEU A 45 32.37 11.82 -0.75
C LEU A 45 30.94 12.22 -0.35
N SER A 46 30.73 12.51 0.94
CA SER A 46 29.43 12.95 1.48
C SER A 46 28.94 14.29 0.90
N GLN A 47 29.82 15.08 0.28
CA GLN A 47 29.46 16.31 -0.44
C GLN A 47 29.02 16.05 -1.89
N GLY A 48 29.24 14.85 -2.41
CA GLY A 48 28.83 14.41 -3.75
C GLY A 48 27.43 13.81 -3.79
N THR A 49 27.10 13.17 -4.91
CA THR A 49 25.80 12.51 -5.14
C THR A 49 25.87 10.98 -5.08
N ASP A 50 27.06 10.41 -4.87
CA ASP A 50 27.26 8.96 -4.81
C ASP A 50 27.09 8.44 -3.38
N ALA A 51 25.83 8.20 -3.01
CA ALA A 51 25.47 7.72 -1.68
C ALA A 51 26.02 6.31 -1.40
N ALA A 52 26.18 5.47 -2.43
CA ALA A 52 26.72 4.11 -2.28
C ALA A 52 28.22 4.13 -1.95
N ALA A 53 29.00 4.93 -2.68
CA ALA A 53 30.42 5.13 -2.36
C ALA A 53 30.60 5.80 -0.99
N THR A 54 29.74 6.75 -0.65
CA THR A 54 29.75 7.42 0.66
C THR A 54 29.48 6.41 1.79
N LEU A 55 28.47 5.56 1.65
CA LEU A 55 28.17 4.52 2.63
C LEU A 55 29.35 3.56 2.81
N ALA A 56 29.90 3.03 1.72
CA ALA A 56 31.03 2.11 1.77
C ALA A 56 32.25 2.73 2.47
N ALA A 57 32.50 4.03 2.26
CA ALA A 57 33.59 4.74 2.93
C ALA A 57 33.37 4.86 4.44
N TRP A 58 32.15 5.13 4.90
CA TRP A 58 31.82 5.19 6.33
C TRP A 58 31.83 3.82 7.00
N GLU A 59 31.32 2.77 6.35
CA GLU A 59 31.37 1.39 6.84
C GLU A 59 32.82 0.88 7.01
N ALA A 60 33.71 1.22 6.07
CA ALA A 60 35.13 0.90 6.18
C ALA A 60 35.83 1.59 7.38
N LEU A 61 35.39 2.80 7.73
CA LEU A 61 35.89 3.55 8.87
C LEU A 61 35.37 3.03 10.21
N GLU A 62 34.09 2.63 10.27
CA GLU A 62 33.41 2.19 11.49
C GLU A 62 34.20 1.12 12.25
N GLY A 63 34.63 0.06 11.54
CA GLY A 63 35.42 -1.02 12.13
C GLY A 63 36.78 -0.57 12.68
N ARG A 64 37.38 0.49 12.13
CA ARG A 64 38.68 1.03 12.56
C ARG A 64 38.56 1.94 13.79
N VAL A 65 37.40 2.58 13.98
CA VAL A 65 37.19 3.58 15.04
C VAL A 65 36.35 3.07 16.21
N ALA A 66 35.89 1.82 16.18
CA ALA A 66 35.00 1.22 17.19
C ALA A 66 35.46 1.37 18.64
N ARG A 67 36.78 1.49 18.89
CA ARG A 67 37.33 1.68 20.25
C ARG A 67 37.31 3.14 20.74
N ASN A 68 37.13 4.12 19.86
CA ASN A 68 37.00 5.53 20.22
C ASN A 68 35.53 5.92 20.14
N ARG A 69 34.84 5.95 21.29
CA ARG A 69 33.39 6.19 21.39
C ARG A 69 32.94 7.46 20.66
N ARG A 70 33.67 8.58 20.83
CA ARG A 70 33.34 9.86 20.18
C ARG A 70 33.46 9.77 18.66
N THR A 71 34.56 9.24 18.14
CA THR A 71 34.77 9.12 16.69
C THR A 71 33.81 8.10 16.07
N HIS A 72 33.55 7.00 16.77
CA HIS A 72 32.57 5.99 16.36
C HIS A 72 31.17 6.59 16.23
N ALA A 73 30.72 7.37 17.22
CA ALA A 73 29.44 8.08 17.17
C ALA A 73 29.32 8.98 15.93
N ILE A 74 30.35 9.78 15.61
CA ILE A 74 30.37 10.65 14.43
C ILE A 74 30.28 9.83 13.14
N VAL A 75 31.02 8.71 13.05
CA VAL A 75 30.96 7.82 11.88
C VAL A 75 29.55 7.23 11.71
N LEU A 76 28.92 6.78 12.80
CA LEU A 76 27.54 6.26 12.76
C LEU A 76 26.54 7.29 12.26
N ILE A 77 26.64 8.54 12.74
CA ILE A 77 25.78 9.64 12.31
C ILE A 77 25.95 9.91 10.82
N ARG A 78 27.18 10.05 10.33
CA ARG A 78 27.42 10.35 8.90
C ARG A 78 27.08 9.16 7.99
N LYS A 79 27.28 7.93 8.47
CA LYS A 79 26.78 6.70 7.84
C LYS A 79 25.27 6.73 7.69
N SER A 80 24.54 7.18 8.72
CA SER A 80 23.07 7.22 8.72
C SER A 80 22.49 8.10 7.60
N GLN A 81 23.16 9.20 7.26
CA GLN A 81 22.74 10.07 6.15
C GLN A 81 22.85 9.35 4.80
N ALA A 82 23.95 8.63 4.57
CA ALA A 82 24.13 7.84 3.35
C ALA A 82 23.10 6.71 3.26
N LEU A 83 22.80 6.03 4.37
CA LEU A 83 21.75 5.01 4.46
C LEU A 83 20.37 5.59 4.10
N LEU A 84 20.04 6.78 4.60
CA LEU A 84 18.79 7.46 4.28
C LEU A 84 18.68 7.80 2.79
N GLN A 85 19.75 8.32 2.18
CA GLN A 85 19.80 8.59 0.74
C GLN A 85 19.64 7.33 -0.11
N LEU A 86 20.09 6.19 0.39
CA LEU A 86 19.96 4.87 -0.23
C LEU A 86 18.63 4.17 0.09
N ARG A 87 17.68 4.85 0.77
CA ARG A 87 16.37 4.27 1.13
C ARG A 87 16.49 3.03 2.02
N ARG A 88 17.46 3.06 2.93
CA ARG A 88 17.64 2.09 4.02
C ARG A 88 17.25 2.77 5.33
N GLU A 89 15.98 3.17 5.44
CA GLU A 89 15.49 4.02 6.53
C GLU A 89 15.66 3.39 7.92
N ASP A 90 15.42 2.07 8.06
CA ASP A 90 15.60 1.36 9.34
C ASP A 90 17.06 1.33 9.79
N ASP A 91 17.98 1.01 8.87
CA ASP A 91 19.42 1.02 9.15
C ASP A 91 19.92 2.43 9.49
N ALA A 92 19.41 3.45 8.77
CA ALA A 92 19.70 4.85 9.05
C ALA A 92 19.24 5.23 10.47
N LEU A 93 18.02 4.84 10.85
CA LEU A 93 17.46 5.10 12.17
C LEU A 93 18.28 4.44 13.28
N VAL A 94 18.67 3.17 13.09
CA VAL A 94 19.54 2.43 14.03
C VAL A 94 20.88 3.14 14.19
N ALA A 95 21.54 3.48 13.08
CA ALA A 95 22.85 4.15 13.11
C ALA A 95 22.77 5.55 13.74
N ALA A 96 21.76 6.36 13.40
CA ALA A 96 21.58 7.70 13.94
C ALA A 96 21.31 7.68 15.46
N ARG A 97 20.45 6.77 15.93
CA ARG A 97 20.15 6.61 17.37
C ARG A 97 21.38 6.14 18.15
N ALA A 98 22.11 5.15 17.64
CA ALA A 98 23.34 4.67 18.25
C ALA A 98 24.41 5.78 18.33
N GLY A 99 24.57 6.55 17.25
CA GLY A 99 25.47 7.70 17.23
C GLY A 99 25.08 8.77 18.23
N LEU A 100 23.80 9.15 18.32
CA LEU A 100 23.30 10.13 19.29
C LEU A 100 23.53 9.69 20.75
N ALA A 101 23.33 8.41 21.07
CA ALA A 101 23.50 7.88 22.41
C ALA A 101 24.95 7.95 22.93
N ASP A 102 25.92 7.90 22.02
CA ASP A 102 27.35 7.92 22.33
C ASP A 102 28.00 9.29 22.19
N LEU A 103 27.28 10.28 21.68
CA LEU A 103 27.78 11.63 21.48
C LEU A 103 27.74 12.45 22.79
N PRO A 104 28.86 13.03 23.26
CA PRO A 104 28.87 13.78 24.53
C PRO A 104 27.96 15.02 24.46
N GLU A 105 26.90 15.11 25.27
CA GLU A 105 25.90 16.20 25.17
C GLU A 105 26.47 17.61 25.35
N SER A 106 27.53 17.78 26.14
CA SER A 106 28.14 19.08 26.43
C SER A 106 29.10 19.60 25.34
N ASP A 107 29.48 18.76 24.37
CA ASP A 107 30.41 19.17 23.31
C ASP A 107 29.68 19.93 22.19
N ARG A 108 29.66 21.26 22.29
CA ARG A 108 29.06 22.17 21.30
C ARG A 108 29.70 22.08 19.90
N THR A 109 30.91 21.55 19.77
CA THR A 109 31.55 21.38 18.45
C THR A 109 30.84 20.34 17.58
N LEU A 110 29.97 19.52 18.19
CA LEU A 110 29.22 18.45 17.55
C LEU A 110 27.75 18.80 17.28
N ASP A 111 27.36 20.08 17.41
CA ASP A 111 25.96 20.49 17.18
C ASP A 111 25.49 20.20 15.76
N ALA A 112 26.37 20.33 14.76
CA ALA A 112 26.06 19.96 13.38
C ALA A 112 25.78 18.46 13.25
N ASP A 113 26.61 17.60 13.85
CA ASP A 113 26.37 16.16 13.84
C ASP A 113 25.08 15.79 14.62
N ARG A 114 24.74 16.52 15.71
CA ARG A 114 23.43 16.34 16.41
C ARG A 114 22.26 16.72 15.52
N PHE A 115 22.35 17.86 14.84
CA PHE A 115 21.33 18.32 13.91
C PHE A 115 21.11 17.29 12.81
N ASP A 116 22.18 16.80 12.20
CA ASP A 116 22.18 15.81 11.14
C ASP A 116 21.58 14.47 11.57
N ALA A 117 21.96 13.98 12.76
CA ALA A 117 21.40 12.75 13.30
C ALA A 117 19.91 12.90 13.62
N LEU A 118 19.51 14.00 14.25
CA LEU A 118 18.10 14.24 14.62
C LEU A 118 17.22 14.46 13.39
N THR A 119 17.71 15.14 12.35
CA THR A 119 16.99 15.24 11.08
C THR A 119 16.89 13.88 10.39
N THR A 120 17.92 13.04 10.44
CA THR A 120 17.86 11.67 9.91
C THR A 120 16.82 10.83 10.63
N VAL A 121 16.79 10.86 11.97
CA VAL A 121 15.74 10.23 12.78
C VAL A 121 14.36 10.77 12.40
N ALA A 122 14.23 12.09 12.22
CA ALA A 122 12.97 12.73 11.87
C ALA A 122 12.44 12.30 10.50
N PHE A 123 13.31 12.21 9.48
CA PHE A 123 12.93 11.74 8.15
C PHE A 123 12.60 10.26 8.12
N ALA A 124 13.39 9.42 8.80
CA ALA A 124 13.09 7.98 8.91
C ALA A 124 11.73 7.74 9.61
N ASN A 125 11.47 8.44 10.72
CA ASN A 125 10.20 8.38 11.42
C ASN A 125 9.03 8.94 10.56
N LYS A 126 9.26 10.03 9.82
CA LYS A 126 8.26 10.56 8.89
C LYS A 126 7.92 9.56 7.79
N ASP A 127 8.92 8.91 7.19
CA ASP A 127 8.71 7.92 6.11
C ASP A 127 8.07 6.63 6.64
N SER A 128 8.31 6.30 7.92
CA SER A 128 7.63 5.19 8.60
C SER A 128 6.23 5.52 9.12
N LEU A 129 5.78 6.77 8.94
CA LEU A 129 4.53 7.35 9.46
C LEU A 129 4.45 7.50 10.99
N ASP A 130 5.58 7.37 11.70
CA ASP A 130 5.73 7.80 13.10
C ASP A 130 5.86 9.33 13.18
N TYR A 131 4.75 10.04 12.95
CA TYR A 131 4.76 11.50 12.92
C TYR A 131 4.97 12.13 14.31
N ALA A 132 4.65 11.41 15.39
CA ALA A 132 4.93 11.87 16.75
C ALA A 132 6.44 11.85 17.03
N GLY A 133 7.10 10.72 16.76
CA GLY A 133 8.55 10.62 16.86
C GLY A 133 9.28 11.55 15.89
N ALA A 134 8.73 11.77 14.69
CA ALA A 134 9.29 12.75 13.75
C ALA A 134 9.18 14.19 14.26
N ALA A 135 8.04 14.57 14.87
CA ALA A 135 7.84 15.90 15.44
C ALA A 135 8.82 16.16 16.59
N GLU A 136 9.01 15.18 17.48
CA GLU A 136 10.00 15.26 18.56
C GLU A 136 11.41 15.48 18.00
N ALA A 137 11.81 14.65 17.03
CA ALA A 137 13.14 14.72 16.43
C ALA A 137 13.38 16.05 15.68
N PHE A 138 12.41 16.55 14.91
CA PHE A 138 12.54 17.88 14.26
C PHE A 138 12.57 19.03 15.28
N SER A 139 11.77 18.96 16.35
CA SER A 139 11.79 19.97 17.41
C SER A 139 13.16 20.03 18.10
N ARG A 140 13.75 18.86 18.40
CA ARG A 140 15.11 18.75 18.93
C ARG A 140 16.16 19.20 17.92
N ALA A 141 16.03 18.84 16.65
CA ALA A 141 16.95 19.30 15.60
C ALA A 141 16.98 20.82 15.53
N ALA A 142 15.81 21.48 15.63
CA ALA A 142 15.71 22.94 15.59
C ALA A 142 16.52 23.65 16.69
N THR A 143 16.83 23.00 17.84
CA THR A 143 17.67 23.58 18.90
C THR A 143 19.16 23.57 18.57
N PHE A 144 19.58 22.74 17.63
CA PHE A 144 20.97 22.64 17.16
C PHE A 144 21.19 23.30 15.78
N ALA A 145 20.11 23.77 15.13
CA ALA A 145 20.16 24.40 13.82
C ALA A 145 20.98 25.71 13.83
N ALA A 146 22.14 25.68 13.16
CA ALA A 146 23.07 26.81 13.14
C ALA A 146 22.73 27.83 12.06
N THR A 147 22.38 27.38 10.85
CA THR A 147 22.16 28.25 9.70
C THR A 147 20.67 28.57 9.49
N PRO A 148 20.33 29.63 8.73
CA PRO A 148 18.95 29.87 8.30
C PRO A 148 18.36 28.68 7.53
N ALA A 149 19.17 27.98 6.73
CA ALA A 149 18.74 26.79 5.99
C ALA A 149 18.38 25.64 6.94
N ASP A 150 19.19 25.38 7.96
CA ASP A 150 18.92 24.34 8.98
C ASP A 150 17.65 24.65 9.76
N LYS A 151 17.47 25.92 10.13
CA LYS A 151 16.27 26.38 10.83
C LYS A 151 15.02 26.20 9.97
N LEU A 152 15.10 26.54 8.68
CA LEU A 152 14.00 26.30 7.74
C LEU A 152 13.72 24.82 7.57
N ASN A 153 14.74 23.99 7.39
CA ASN A 153 14.60 22.55 7.22
C ASN A 153 13.87 21.91 8.43
N ALA A 154 14.40 22.11 9.64
CA ALA A 154 13.83 21.53 10.85
C ALA A 154 12.40 22.04 11.12
N ASN A 155 12.14 23.35 10.98
CA ASN A 155 10.81 23.88 11.26
C ASN A 155 9.79 23.56 10.16
N LEU A 156 10.17 23.49 8.88
CA LEU A 156 9.25 23.04 7.83
C LEU A 156 8.94 21.55 7.96
N GLY A 157 9.93 20.72 8.29
CA GLY A 157 9.72 19.32 8.63
C GLY A 157 8.75 19.17 9.81
N LEU A 158 8.96 19.96 10.87
CA LEU A 158 8.08 20.00 12.03
C LEU A 158 6.65 20.41 11.67
N VAL A 159 6.45 21.47 10.87
CA VAL A 159 5.11 21.88 10.41
C VAL A 159 4.40 20.72 9.71
N GLN A 160 5.09 20.04 8.80
CA GLN A 160 4.51 18.97 7.98
C GLN A 160 3.97 17.81 8.83
N VAL A 161 4.75 17.36 9.82
CA VAL A 161 4.34 16.24 10.68
C VAL A 161 3.40 16.70 11.80
N ALA A 162 3.67 17.83 12.43
CA ALA A 162 2.87 18.35 13.54
C ALA A 162 1.47 18.80 13.10
N THR A 163 1.26 19.14 11.82
CA THR A 163 -0.10 19.40 11.29
C THR A 163 -1.07 18.25 11.60
N PHE A 164 -0.57 17.02 11.66
CA PHE A 164 -1.36 15.80 11.92
C PHE A 164 -1.13 15.19 13.30
N THR A 165 -0.40 15.85 14.20
CA THR A 165 -0.19 15.34 15.57
C THR A 165 -0.39 16.40 16.65
N ASP A 166 0.08 17.63 16.40
CA ASP A 166 -0.08 18.79 17.28
C ASP A 166 -0.16 20.08 16.43
N PRO A 167 -1.36 20.54 16.05
CA PRO A 167 -1.54 21.74 15.23
C PRO A 167 -1.06 23.03 15.88
N ALA A 168 -1.01 23.09 17.22
CA ALA A 168 -0.51 24.25 17.94
C ALA A 168 1.02 24.33 17.81
N LEU A 169 1.70 23.19 17.93
CA LEU A 169 3.13 23.08 17.63
C LEU A 169 3.42 23.41 16.16
N ALA A 170 2.61 22.92 15.22
CA ALA A 170 2.75 23.24 13.80
C ALA A 170 2.60 24.75 13.54
N THR A 171 1.62 25.40 14.16
CA THR A 171 1.40 26.85 14.05
C THR A 171 2.60 27.63 14.62
N THR A 172 3.11 27.21 15.76
CA THR A 172 4.30 27.82 16.38
C THR A 172 5.53 27.65 15.50
N ALA A 173 5.73 26.46 14.92
CA ALA A 173 6.82 26.19 13.99
C ALA A 173 6.70 27.02 12.70
N MET A 174 5.49 27.21 12.17
CA MET A 174 5.24 28.09 11.03
C MET A 174 5.62 29.55 11.35
N GLY A 175 5.30 30.05 12.54
CA GLY A 175 5.76 31.38 12.98
C GLY A 175 7.29 31.51 13.02
N ARG A 176 8.01 30.44 13.39
CA ARG A 176 9.49 30.41 13.32
C ARG A 176 10.00 30.39 11.88
N VAL A 177 9.33 29.67 10.98
CA VAL A 177 9.64 29.70 9.54
C VAL A 177 9.48 31.13 9.01
N ASP A 178 8.39 31.80 9.35
CA ASP A 178 8.10 33.17 8.91
C ASP A 178 9.17 34.16 9.37
N ALA A 179 9.59 34.06 10.63
CA ALA A 179 10.67 34.89 11.17
C ALA A 179 12.00 34.67 10.42
N VAL A 180 12.34 33.42 10.08
CA VAL A 180 13.58 33.12 9.33
C VAL A 180 13.51 33.67 7.91
N VAL A 181 12.39 33.48 7.19
CA VAL A 181 12.20 33.99 5.83
C VAL A 181 12.21 35.52 5.81
N ALA A 182 11.54 36.18 6.77
CA ALA A 182 11.49 37.63 6.85
C ALA A 182 12.89 38.24 7.10
N ALA A 183 13.70 37.61 7.95
CA ALA A 183 15.02 38.12 8.31
C ALA A 183 16.11 37.83 7.25
N ASN A 184 16.00 36.73 6.50
CA ASN A 184 17.09 36.26 5.62
C ASN A 184 16.71 36.25 4.13
N GLY A 185 15.44 36.45 3.80
CA GLY A 185 14.90 36.13 2.49
C GLY A 185 14.88 34.63 2.21
N ALA A 186 14.35 34.25 1.05
CA ALA A 186 14.35 32.87 0.58
C ALA A 186 14.22 32.86 -0.95
N ALA A 187 14.84 31.88 -1.61
CA ALA A 187 14.64 31.67 -3.04
C ALA A 187 13.16 31.34 -3.34
N PRO A 188 12.63 31.66 -4.53
CA PRO A 188 11.22 31.42 -4.87
C PRO A 188 10.75 29.99 -4.62
N VAL A 189 11.60 28.99 -4.89
CA VAL A 189 11.29 27.58 -4.63
C VAL A 189 11.10 27.28 -3.14
N VAL A 190 11.87 27.92 -2.27
CA VAL A 190 11.74 27.77 -0.81
C VAL A 190 10.50 28.50 -0.33
N GLN A 191 10.22 29.70 -0.86
CA GLN A 191 8.97 30.41 -0.58
C GLN A 191 7.75 29.58 -0.99
N ALA A 192 7.79 28.90 -2.14
CA ALA A 192 6.71 28.01 -2.56
C ALA A 192 6.47 26.87 -1.56
N ALA A 193 7.54 26.25 -1.04
CA ALA A 193 7.44 25.21 -0.03
C ALA A 193 6.85 25.71 1.29
N VAL A 194 7.23 26.93 1.71
CA VAL A 194 6.66 27.60 2.89
C VAL A 194 5.16 27.85 2.72
N GLU A 195 4.76 28.42 1.59
CA GLU A 195 3.34 28.70 1.33
C GLU A 195 2.52 27.42 1.16
N GLN A 196 3.09 26.37 0.57
CA GLN A 196 2.44 25.07 0.50
C GLN A 196 2.24 24.45 1.89
N ALA A 197 3.26 24.50 2.76
CA ALA A 197 3.15 24.03 4.14
C ALA A 197 2.09 24.83 4.92
N ARG A 198 2.03 26.16 4.74
CA ARG A 198 1.00 27.01 5.33
C ARG A 198 -0.40 26.64 4.85
N ALA A 199 -0.57 26.43 3.54
CA ALA A 199 -1.85 26.03 2.98
C ALA A 199 -2.34 24.69 3.55
N LEU A 200 -1.44 23.70 3.67
CA LEU A 200 -1.78 22.40 4.25
C LEU A 200 -2.14 22.51 5.75
N LEU A 201 -1.42 23.32 6.51
CA LEU A 201 -1.75 23.60 7.91
C LEU A 201 -3.16 24.20 8.02
N LEU A 202 -3.46 25.24 7.24
CA LEU A 202 -4.78 25.91 7.24
C LEU A 202 -5.91 24.97 6.80
N LEU A 203 -5.68 24.15 5.76
CA LEU A 203 -6.62 23.13 5.29
C LEU A 203 -7.00 22.17 6.41
N ASN A 204 -6.01 21.66 7.14
CA ASN A 204 -6.22 20.70 8.21
C ASN A 204 -6.70 21.33 9.53
N GLN A 205 -6.68 22.66 9.64
CA GLN A 205 -7.37 23.43 10.69
C GLN A 205 -8.82 23.76 10.31
N GLY A 206 -9.32 23.31 9.15
CA GLY A 206 -10.65 23.64 8.64
C GLY A 206 -10.79 25.07 8.09
N GLN A 207 -9.69 25.81 7.97
CA GLN A 207 -9.68 27.20 7.50
C GLN A 207 -9.59 27.25 5.97
N PHE A 208 -10.57 26.65 5.27
CA PHE A 208 -10.51 26.41 3.83
C PHE A 208 -10.36 27.70 3.01
N ALA A 209 -11.13 28.74 3.33
CA ALA A 209 -11.03 30.02 2.63
C ALA A 209 -9.65 30.68 2.81
N ALA A 210 -9.09 30.61 4.03
CA ALA A 210 -7.77 31.16 4.33
C ALA A 210 -6.64 30.39 3.64
N ALA A 211 -6.82 29.08 3.42
CA ALA A 211 -5.82 28.24 2.76
C ALA A 211 -5.64 28.54 1.26
N VAL A 212 -6.65 29.12 0.60
CA VAL A 212 -6.61 29.39 -0.86
C VAL A 212 -5.46 30.34 -1.23
N VAL A 213 -5.26 31.41 -0.47
CA VAL A 213 -4.24 32.43 -0.77
C VAL A 213 -2.83 31.86 -0.77
N PRO A 214 -2.33 31.23 0.32
CA PRO A 214 -1.00 30.63 0.31
C PRO A 214 -0.90 29.49 -0.72
N ALA A 215 -1.95 28.70 -0.95
CA ALA A 215 -1.89 27.64 -1.96
C ALA A 215 -1.68 28.19 -3.37
N LYS A 216 -2.37 29.28 -3.75
CA LYS A 216 -2.16 29.95 -5.04
C LYS A 216 -0.79 30.63 -5.11
N LEU A 217 -0.33 31.24 -4.02
CA LEU A 217 1.00 31.84 -3.96
C LEU A 217 2.10 30.81 -4.20
N ALA A 218 1.98 29.60 -3.64
CA ALA A 218 2.93 28.51 -3.91
C ALA A 218 3.04 28.22 -5.42
N VAL A 219 1.91 28.16 -6.13
CA VAL A 219 1.89 27.97 -7.60
C VAL A 219 2.52 29.17 -8.32
N THR A 220 2.20 30.41 -7.93
CA THR A 220 2.79 31.61 -8.52
C THR A 220 4.30 31.65 -8.35
N ARG A 221 4.82 31.27 -7.17
CA ARG A 221 6.26 31.23 -6.87
C ARG A 221 7.02 30.18 -7.69
N LEU A 222 6.32 29.15 -8.19
CA LEU A 222 6.86 28.15 -9.11
C LEU A 222 6.68 28.52 -10.60
N GLY A 223 6.17 29.72 -10.90
CA GLY A 223 6.00 30.20 -12.27
C GLY A 223 4.57 30.11 -12.82
N GLY A 224 3.58 29.77 -11.98
CA GLY A 224 2.17 29.80 -12.35
C GLY A 224 1.66 28.52 -13.04
N LEU A 225 0.47 28.64 -13.64
CA LEU A 225 -0.14 27.55 -14.41
C LEU A 225 0.44 27.53 -15.84
N THR A 226 1.42 26.66 -16.08
CA THR A 226 2.02 26.48 -17.40
C THR A 226 1.86 25.05 -17.89
N GLN A 227 1.98 24.84 -19.21
CA GLN A 227 1.93 23.50 -19.82
C GLN A 227 3.15 22.62 -19.50
N ARG A 228 4.19 23.18 -18.88
CA ARG A 228 5.32 22.43 -18.33
C ARG A 228 5.08 22.20 -16.84
N THR A 229 5.40 21.01 -16.37
CA THR A 229 5.07 20.58 -15.01
C THR A 229 6.16 19.66 -14.50
N ASP A 230 6.72 19.97 -13.34
CA ASP A 230 7.53 19.05 -12.55
C ASP A 230 6.78 18.58 -11.28
N LEU A 231 7.40 17.76 -10.44
CA LEU A 231 6.73 17.22 -9.24
C LEU A 231 6.38 18.29 -8.20
N ARG A 232 7.10 19.42 -8.16
CA ARG A 232 6.80 20.54 -7.27
C ARG A 232 5.58 21.29 -7.78
N ASP A 233 5.48 21.49 -9.10
CA ASP A 233 4.29 22.01 -9.74
C ASP A 233 3.07 21.14 -9.42
N VAL A 234 3.18 19.81 -9.60
CA VAL A 234 2.08 18.87 -9.29
C VAL A 234 1.63 19.02 -7.84
N ALA A 235 2.58 19.04 -6.89
CA ALA A 235 2.26 19.14 -5.49
C ALA A 235 1.56 20.46 -5.13
N ALA A 236 2.08 21.59 -5.62
CA ALA A 236 1.51 22.92 -5.37
C ALA A 236 0.14 23.11 -6.05
N ARG A 237 0.01 22.73 -7.33
CA ARG A 237 -1.24 22.84 -8.10
C ARG A 237 -2.32 21.92 -7.53
N SER A 238 -1.96 20.71 -7.11
CA SER A 238 -2.90 19.79 -6.43
C SER A 238 -3.34 20.34 -5.07
N THR A 239 -2.46 20.98 -4.30
CA THR A 239 -2.81 21.61 -3.02
C THR A 239 -3.72 22.82 -3.24
N ALA A 240 -3.45 23.67 -4.25
CA ALA A 240 -4.33 24.77 -4.63
C ALA A 240 -5.69 24.27 -5.11
N SER A 241 -5.73 23.21 -5.93
CA SER A 241 -6.98 22.56 -6.33
C SER A 241 -7.80 22.11 -5.13
N LEU A 242 -7.16 21.47 -4.14
CA LEU A 242 -7.85 20.98 -2.95
C LEU A 242 -8.39 22.15 -2.10
N ALA A 243 -7.58 23.18 -1.88
CA ALA A 243 -8.00 24.38 -1.14
C ALA A 243 -9.19 25.08 -1.82
N LEU A 244 -9.12 25.27 -3.14
CA LEU A 244 -10.21 25.84 -3.93
C LEU A 244 -11.48 24.98 -3.85
N LEU A 245 -11.35 23.66 -3.96
CA LEU A 245 -12.48 22.75 -3.90
C LEU A 245 -13.19 22.82 -2.54
N LEU A 246 -12.43 22.72 -1.45
CA LEU A 246 -12.98 22.76 -0.08
C LEU A 246 -13.52 24.15 0.29
N ALA A 247 -13.02 25.21 -0.37
CA ALA A 247 -13.58 26.57 -0.28
C ALA A 247 -14.78 26.81 -1.23
N GLY A 248 -15.30 25.78 -1.92
CA GLY A 248 -16.48 25.88 -2.79
C GLY A 248 -16.23 26.41 -4.20
N SER A 249 -14.97 26.60 -4.60
CA SER A 249 -14.57 27.13 -5.91
C SER A 249 -14.28 26.00 -6.92
N GLY A 250 -15.30 25.20 -7.23
CA GLY A 250 -15.17 23.94 -7.98
C GLY A 250 -14.56 24.07 -9.39
N ASP A 251 -14.95 25.07 -10.18
CA ASP A 251 -14.41 25.24 -11.54
C ASP A 251 -12.92 25.61 -11.53
N SER A 252 -12.52 26.54 -10.66
CA SER A 252 -11.09 26.87 -10.46
C SER A 252 -10.30 25.69 -9.90
N ALA A 253 -10.89 24.88 -9.00
CA ALA A 253 -10.23 23.67 -8.52
C ALA A 253 -9.90 22.72 -9.69
N ARG A 254 -10.85 22.49 -10.59
CA ARG A 254 -10.65 21.64 -11.77
C ARG A 254 -9.61 22.20 -12.73
N GLU A 255 -9.55 23.51 -12.92
CA GLU A 255 -8.48 24.15 -13.71
C GLU A 255 -7.09 23.82 -13.14
N TYR A 256 -6.88 24.03 -11.83
CA TYR A 256 -5.61 23.72 -11.18
C TYR A 256 -5.26 22.23 -11.26
N MET A 257 -6.24 21.34 -11.05
CA MET A 257 -6.06 19.89 -11.18
C MET A 257 -5.70 19.48 -12.61
N ALA A 258 -6.36 20.04 -13.63
CA ALA A 258 -6.07 19.73 -15.04
C ALA A 258 -4.62 20.07 -15.42
N MET A 259 -4.06 21.10 -14.80
CA MET A 259 -2.67 21.53 -14.99
C MET A 259 -1.65 20.68 -14.21
N THR A 260 -2.06 19.62 -13.51
CA THR A 260 -1.15 18.61 -12.94
C THR A 260 -0.87 17.45 -13.90
N GLY A 261 -1.73 17.26 -14.91
CA GLY A 261 -1.77 16.06 -15.75
C GLY A 261 -2.43 14.85 -15.09
N ALA A 262 -2.88 14.93 -13.83
CA ALA A 262 -3.60 13.82 -13.19
C ALA A 262 -4.84 13.42 -13.98
N GLY A 263 -5.00 12.11 -14.22
CA GLY A 263 -6.08 11.59 -15.06
C GLY A 263 -5.92 11.86 -16.56
N ARG A 264 -4.73 12.21 -17.05
CA ARG A 264 -4.43 12.46 -18.48
C ARG A 264 -3.19 11.71 -18.92
N LEU A 265 -3.28 10.38 -18.93
CA LEU A 265 -2.17 9.55 -19.40
C LEU A 265 -2.06 9.62 -20.93
N PRO A 266 -0.85 9.79 -21.51
CA PRO A 266 -0.67 9.79 -22.96
C PRO A 266 -1.15 8.49 -23.64
N SER A 267 -1.04 7.38 -22.91
CA SER A 267 -1.58 6.07 -23.26
C SER A 267 -1.78 5.25 -21.98
N GLY A 268 -2.77 4.35 -21.99
CA GLY A 268 -3.09 3.51 -20.84
C GLY A 268 -3.94 4.22 -19.77
N GLN A 269 -4.08 3.58 -18.61
CA GLN A 269 -4.89 4.05 -17.48
C GLN A 269 -4.07 4.03 -16.19
N PHE A 270 -4.43 4.88 -15.22
CA PHE A 270 -3.87 4.77 -13.89
C PHE A 270 -4.60 3.62 -13.20
N ASP A 271 -4.13 2.41 -13.51
CA ASP A 271 -4.79 1.21 -13.05
C ASP A 271 -4.65 1.09 -11.52
N PRO A 272 -5.75 0.73 -10.82
CA PRO A 272 -5.69 0.43 -9.40
C PRO A 272 -4.67 -0.67 -9.09
N ALA A 273 -4.13 -0.62 -7.87
CA ALA A 273 -3.21 -1.62 -7.36
C ALA A 273 -3.86 -3.02 -7.31
N VAL A 274 -3.05 -4.08 -7.40
CA VAL A 274 -3.51 -5.47 -7.17
C VAL A 274 -3.89 -5.71 -5.71
N GLN A 275 -3.27 -4.98 -4.79
CA GLN A 275 -3.62 -4.94 -3.37
C GLN A 275 -3.93 -3.50 -3.00
N MET A 276 -5.21 -3.20 -2.76
CA MET A 276 -5.67 -1.82 -2.51
C MET A 276 -6.86 -1.81 -1.54
N SER A 277 -6.58 -2.07 -0.26
CA SER A 277 -7.57 -2.03 0.82
C SER A 277 -7.62 -0.66 1.48
N VAL A 278 -8.81 -0.26 1.93
CA VAL A 278 -9.00 0.88 2.83
C VAL A 278 -9.03 0.37 4.28
N PRO A 279 -8.71 1.19 5.29
CA PRO A 279 -8.86 0.76 6.68
C PRO A 279 -10.34 0.61 7.03
N ASP A 280 -10.65 -0.25 7.99
CA ASP A 280 -12.02 -0.37 8.50
C ASP A 280 -12.41 0.84 9.35
N CYS A 281 -13.70 1.17 9.36
CA CYS A 281 -14.25 2.18 10.25
C CYS A 281 -14.24 1.64 11.69
N GLY A 282 -14.03 2.53 12.67
CA GLY A 282 -13.79 2.18 14.06
C GLY A 282 -12.30 2.00 14.36
N GLY A 283 -11.96 0.95 15.11
CA GLY A 283 -10.61 0.68 15.59
C GLY A 283 -10.08 1.73 16.57
N ASP A 284 -8.79 1.64 16.88
CA ASP A 284 -8.11 2.52 17.86
C ASP A 284 -8.18 4.00 17.47
N ALA A 285 -8.28 4.30 16.18
CA ALA A 285 -8.42 5.66 15.66
C ALA A 285 -9.85 6.22 15.70
N GLY A 286 -10.84 5.37 15.95
CA GLY A 286 -12.26 5.73 15.90
C GLY A 286 -12.73 6.25 14.54
N LEU A 287 -12.23 5.68 13.42
CA LEU A 287 -12.55 6.14 12.06
C LEU A 287 -14.06 6.12 11.81
N LYS A 288 -14.64 7.25 11.43
CA LYS A 288 -16.08 7.37 11.13
C LYS A 288 -16.33 7.16 9.63
N PRO A 289 -17.50 6.63 9.23
CA PRO A 289 -17.84 6.47 7.81
C PRO A 289 -17.83 7.78 7.00
N SER A 290 -18.05 8.91 7.69
CA SER A 290 -17.99 10.25 7.11
C SER A 290 -16.57 10.81 7.02
N ASP A 291 -15.58 10.18 7.66
CA ASP A 291 -14.20 10.65 7.61
C ASP A 291 -13.64 10.44 6.21
N VAL A 292 -12.97 11.48 5.71
CA VAL A 292 -12.34 11.54 4.40
C VAL A 292 -10.89 11.94 4.58
N ALA A 293 -9.99 11.28 3.86
CA ALA A 293 -8.62 11.74 3.71
C ALA A 293 -8.22 11.85 2.25
N VAL A 294 -7.24 12.71 1.98
CA VAL A 294 -6.47 12.69 0.74
C VAL A 294 -5.06 12.25 1.11
N VAL A 295 -4.62 11.13 0.56
CA VAL A 295 -3.28 10.59 0.77
C VAL A 295 -2.49 10.73 -0.51
N GLN A 296 -1.26 11.21 -0.37
CA GLN A 296 -0.28 11.28 -1.45
C GLN A 296 0.76 10.18 -1.28
N PHE A 297 1.22 9.61 -2.39
CA PHE A 297 2.26 8.60 -2.38
C PHE A 297 2.99 8.53 -3.72
N SER A 298 4.03 7.70 -3.78
CA SER A 298 4.74 7.33 -5.00
C SER A 298 4.78 5.81 -5.16
N ILE A 299 4.92 5.32 -6.39
CA ILE A 299 5.03 3.90 -6.73
C ILE A 299 6.43 3.65 -7.30
N ASP A 300 7.21 2.80 -6.63
CA ASP A 300 8.55 2.41 -7.07
C ASP A 300 8.50 1.40 -8.24
N ASP A 301 9.66 1.11 -8.85
CA ASP A 301 9.77 0.18 -9.98
C ASP A 301 9.36 -1.27 -9.64
N ASP A 302 9.45 -1.66 -8.36
CA ASP A 302 8.99 -2.95 -7.84
C ASP A 302 7.48 -2.99 -7.50
N GLY A 303 6.80 -1.85 -7.63
CA GLY A 303 5.38 -1.71 -7.32
C GLY A 303 5.07 -1.41 -5.85
N ALA A 304 6.09 -1.23 -5.01
CA ALA A 304 5.92 -0.80 -3.64
C ALA A 304 5.49 0.66 -3.57
N VAL A 305 4.55 0.96 -2.67
CA VAL A 305 4.19 2.33 -2.34
C VAL A 305 5.21 2.95 -1.39
N ARG A 306 5.73 4.14 -1.71
CA ARG A 306 6.67 4.93 -0.90
C ARG A 306 6.28 6.39 -0.80
N HIS A 307 6.99 7.14 0.06
CA HIS A 307 6.75 8.57 0.30
C HIS A 307 5.29 8.90 0.61
N VAL A 308 4.68 8.06 1.44
CA VAL A 308 3.28 8.21 1.80
C VAL A 308 3.15 9.39 2.75
N ALA A 309 2.22 10.28 2.45
CA ALA A 309 1.92 11.42 3.30
C ALA A 309 0.42 11.73 3.27
N PRO A 310 -0.23 11.94 4.42
CA PRO A 310 -1.52 12.58 4.44
C PRO A 310 -1.38 14.02 3.94
N ILE A 311 -2.33 14.45 3.11
CA ILE A 311 -2.44 15.83 2.61
C ILE A 311 -3.58 16.56 3.31
N TYR A 312 -4.68 15.85 3.52
CA TYR A 312 -5.87 16.37 4.18
C TYR A 312 -6.60 15.23 4.88
N ALA A 313 -7.20 15.50 6.03
CA ALA A 313 -8.21 14.64 6.61
C ALA A 313 -9.30 15.48 7.31
N THR A 314 -10.54 15.01 7.27
CA THR A 314 -11.59 15.52 8.16
C THR A 314 -11.27 15.18 9.60
N ASN A 315 -11.60 16.09 10.53
CA ASN A 315 -11.43 15.93 11.98
C ASN A 315 -9.99 15.83 12.52
N GLY A 316 -8.97 15.92 11.66
CA GLY A 316 -7.58 16.16 12.04
C GLY A 316 -6.90 15.04 12.85
N HIS A 317 -5.62 14.85 12.56
CA HIS A 317 -4.65 14.13 13.37
C HIS A 317 -4.60 12.61 13.20
N GLN A 318 -5.22 11.81 14.06
CA GLN A 318 -5.04 10.35 14.04
C GLN A 318 -5.64 9.72 12.78
N VAL A 319 -6.84 10.16 12.40
CA VAL A 319 -7.57 9.70 11.20
C VAL A 319 -6.67 9.70 9.95
N ALA A 320 -5.89 10.76 9.77
CA ALA A 320 -5.03 10.96 8.60
C ALA A 320 -3.92 9.90 8.50
N LEU A 321 -3.29 9.55 9.63
CA LEU A 321 -2.20 8.58 9.67
C LEU A 321 -2.69 7.16 9.45
N HIS A 322 -3.88 6.80 9.92
CA HIS A 322 -4.47 5.48 9.64
C HIS A 322 -4.76 5.28 8.14
N PHE A 323 -5.25 6.32 7.45
CA PHE A 323 -5.40 6.26 5.98
C PHE A 323 -4.05 6.18 5.26
N ALA A 324 -3.05 6.92 5.71
CA ALA A 324 -1.69 6.83 5.16
C ALA A 324 -1.08 5.43 5.37
N GLN A 325 -1.31 4.82 6.54
CA GLN A 325 -0.83 3.46 6.84
C GLN A 325 -1.44 2.44 5.88
N ALA A 326 -2.76 2.53 5.63
CA ALA A 326 -3.42 1.66 4.66
C ALA A 326 -2.86 1.84 3.24
N ALA A 327 -2.61 3.09 2.80
CA ALA A 327 -2.04 3.35 1.49
C ALA A 327 -0.60 2.83 1.34
N ARG A 328 0.20 2.83 2.43
CA ARG A 328 1.54 2.21 2.46
C ARG A 328 1.49 0.70 2.23
N GLY A 329 0.37 0.06 2.58
CA GLY A 329 0.09 -1.35 2.32
C GLY A 329 -0.33 -1.68 0.90
N TRP A 330 -0.46 -0.70 0.00
CA TRP A 330 -0.85 -0.96 -1.39
C TRP A 330 0.31 -1.47 -2.23
N SER A 331 -0.02 -2.30 -3.22
CA SER A 331 0.97 -2.96 -4.07
C SER A 331 0.51 -3.05 -5.52
N TRP A 332 1.41 -2.70 -6.44
CA TRP A 332 1.31 -2.99 -7.87
C TRP A 332 2.24 -4.14 -8.23
N THR A 333 1.92 -4.88 -9.29
CA THR A 333 2.91 -5.79 -9.88
C THR A 333 3.94 -4.99 -10.70
N PRO A 334 5.19 -5.46 -10.84
CA PRO A 334 6.16 -4.82 -11.73
C PRO A 334 5.67 -4.66 -13.17
N ASP A 335 4.81 -5.56 -13.65
CA ASP A 335 4.22 -5.46 -14.99
C ASP A 335 3.16 -4.35 -15.10
N GLN A 336 2.34 -4.13 -14.06
CA GLN A 336 1.45 -2.96 -14.02
C GLN A 336 2.26 -1.67 -14.03
N VAL A 337 3.34 -1.62 -13.26
CA VAL A 337 4.21 -0.44 -13.13
C VAL A 337 4.85 -0.06 -14.47
N LYS A 338 5.26 -1.02 -15.30
CA LYS A 338 5.78 -0.76 -16.65
C LYS A 338 4.78 -0.02 -17.55
N GLY A 339 3.48 -0.21 -17.33
CA GLY A 339 2.41 0.48 -18.04
C GLY A 339 2.17 1.92 -17.57
N LEU A 340 2.75 2.32 -16.43
CA LEU A 340 2.59 3.65 -15.84
C LEU A 340 3.81 4.52 -16.13
N PRO A 341 3.67 5.66 -16.83
CA PRO A 341 4.80 6.53 -17.08
C PRO A 341 5.38 7.07 -15.77
N THR A 342 6.72 7.14 -15.69
CA THR A 342 7.46 7.47 -14.47
C THR A 342 6.94 8.70 -13.73
N PHE A 343 6.63 9.78 -14.45
CA PHE A 343 6.11 11.01 -13.87
C PHE A 343 4.81 10.80 -13.06
N PHE A 344 3.87 9.99 -13.56
CA PHE A 344 2.55 9.78 -12.94
C PHE A 344 2.59 8.79 -11.78
N ARG A 345 3.70 8.06 -11.61
CA ARG A 345 3.94 7.20 -10.45
C ARG A 345 4.30 8.00 -9.20
N TYR A 346 4.79 9.24 -9.37
CA TYR A 346 5.18 10.10 -8.27
C TYR A 346 4.06 11.08 -7.90
N MET A 347 3.91 11.33 -6.60
CA MET A 347 2.93 12.29 -6.06
C MET A 347 1.47 12.00 -6.45
N ALA A 348 1.12 10.73 -6.67
CA ALA A 348 -0.27 10.32 -6.88
C ALA A 348 -1.09 10.67 -5.63
N ARG A 349 -2.29 11.23 -5.81
CA ARG A 349 -3.21 11.55 -4.72
C ARG A 349 -4.51 10.77 -4.89
N VAL A 350 -4.97 10.14 -3.82
CA VAL A 350 -6.23 9.39 -3.78
C VAL A 350 -7.07 9.89 -2.62
N GLU A 351 -8.36 10.11 -2.89
CA GLU A 351 -9.36 10.31 -1.84
C GLU A 351 -9.72 8.97 -1.22
N MET A 352 -9.75 8.89 0.10
CA MET A 352 -9.99 7.69 0.89
C MET A 352 -11.07 7.91 1.93
N ARG A 353 -11.92 6.90 2.16
CA ARG A 353 -12.78 6.74 3.34
C ARG A 353 -12.60 5.34 3.89
N CYS A 354 -12.88 5.15 5.18
CA CYS A 354 -12.79 3.83 5.80
C CYS A 354 -13.87 2.91 5.24
N SER A 355 -13.73 1.59 5.39
CA SER A 355 -14.75 0.59 5.04
C SER A 355 -15.70 0.36 6.21
N THR A 356 -17.01 0.37 5.97
CA THR A 356 -18.03 -0.09 6.96
C THR A 356 -18.31 -1.58 6.79
N GLY A 357 -17.50 -2.27 5.99
CA GLY A 357 -17.69 -3.68 5.72
C GLY A 357 -17.06 -4.54 6.78
N PHE A 358 -17.86 -5.49 7.26
CA PHE A 358 -17.34 -6.67 7.92
C PHE A 358 -16.76 -7.59 6.85
N GLU A 359 -15.52 -8.05 7.04
CA GLU A 359 -14.93 -9.06 6.16
C GLU A 359 -15.82 -10.31 6.12
N ARG A 360 -16.12 -10.77 4.92
CA ARG A 360 -16.84 -12.03 4.69
C ARG A 360 -15.86 -13.04 4.13
N PRO A 361 -15.30 -13.92 4.97
CA PRO A 361 -14.41 -14.94 4.47
C PRO A 361 -15.19 -15.87 3.53
N GLY A 362 -14.77 -15.93 2.27
CA GLY A 362 -15.26 -16.96 1.34
C GLY A 362 -14.79 -18.36 1.78
N VAL A 363 -15.26 -19.40 1.12
CA VAL A 363 -14.85 -20.78 1.47
C VAL A 363 -13.33 -20.96 1.39
N SER A 364 -12.68 -20.33 0.41
CA SER A 364 -11.21 -20.31 0.30
C SER A 364 -10.51 -19.68 1.52
N SER A 365 -11.07 -18.62 2.11
CA SER A 365 -10.49 -17.99 3.31
C SER A 365 -10.60 -18.90 4.53
N LEU A 366 -11.70 -19.64 4.66
CA LEU A 366 -11.87 -20.66 5.71
C LEU A 366 -10.84 -21.80 5.55
N LEU A 367 -10.64 -22.27 4.32
CA LEU A 367 -9.65 -23.31 4.00
C LEU A 367 -8.21 -22.82 4.26
N ALA A 368 -7.89 -21.57 3.89
CA ALA A 368 -6.60 -20.95 4.21
C ALA A 368 -6.34 -20.90 5.72
N ALA A 369 -7.36 -20.54 6.52
CA ALA A 369 -7.24 -20.54 7.97
C ALA A 369 -6.99 -21.95 8.55
N ASP A 370 -7.57 -22.99 7.96
CA ASP A 370 -7.31 -24.38 8.36
C ASP A 370 -5.88 -24.82 8.05
N LEU A 371 -5.32 -24.41 6.90
CA LEU A 371 -3.92 -24.63 6.55
C LEU A 371 -2.97 -23.93 7.54
N VAL A 372 -3.20 -22.64 7.83
CA VAL A 372 -2.39 -21.88 8.78
C VAL A 372 -2.47 -22.49 10.18
N ARG A 373 -3.67 -22.90 10.63
CA ARG A 373 -3.85 -23.57 11.93
C ARG A 373 -3.07 -24.88 11.99
N TRP A 374 -3.19 -25.73 10.96
CA TRP A 374 -2.46 -27.00 10.92
C TRP A 374 -0.93 -26.80 10.96
N LEU A 375 -0.40 -25.77 10.29
CA LEU A 375 1.02 -25.42 10.41
C LEU A 375 1.38 -24.98 11.84
N GLY A 376 0.54 -24.14 12.46
CA GLY A 376 0.70 -23.70 13.84
C GLY A 376 0.68 -24.87 14.85
N ASP A 377 -0.21 -25.85 14.65
CA ASP A 377 -0.29 -27.07 15.48
C ASP A 377 0.99 -27.92 15.37
N HIS A 378 1.78 -27.74 14.32
CA HIS A 378 3.09 -28.37 14.11
C HIS A 378 4.26 -27.45 14.47
N GLY A 379 4.02 -26.34 15.17
CA GLY A 379 5.04 -25.39 15.61
C GLY A 379 5.66 -24.58 14.47
N VAL A 380 4.99 -24.47 13.32
CA VAL A 380 5.44 -23.70 12.17
C VAL A 380 4.60 -22.45 12.03
N GLU A 381 5.24 -21.29 12.18
CA GLU A 381 4.61 -20.02 11.92
C GLU A 381 4.65 -19.69 10.42
N VAL A 382 3.51 -19.27 9.89
CA VAL A 382 3.44 -18.62 8.59
C VAL A 382 3.87 -17.17 8.80
N PRO A 383 4.91 -16.67 8.09
CA PRO A 383 5.30 -15.28 8.20
C PRO A 383 4.09 -14.37 7.96
N SER A 384 3.68 -13.60 8.98
CA SER A 384 2.57 -12.67 8.85
C SER A 384 3.02 -11.40 8.15
N ASP A 385 2.12 -10.82 7.35
CA ASP A 385 2.30 -9.49 6.80
C ASP A 385 2.42 -8.48 7.95
N ALA A 386 3.59 -7.87 8.13
CA ALA A 386 3.86 -6.89 9.19
C ALA A 386 3.12 -5.53 8.99
N GLY A 387 2.00 -5.54 8.24
CA GLY A 387 1.30 -4.35 7.79
C GLY A 387 1.97 -3.62 6.61
N ASP A 388 3.04 -4.18 6.04
CA ASP A 388 3.66 -3.69 4.82
C ASP A 388 3.02 -4.33 3.58
N GLY A 389 2.91 -3.60 2.47
CA GLY A 389 2.32 -4.12 1.23
C GLY A 389 3.11 -5.27 0.61
N ASP A 390 2.42 -6.18 -0.07
CA ASP A 390 2.95 -7.36 -0.76
C ASP A 390 4.19 -7.09 -1.63
N ALA A 391 4.22 -5.96 -2.33
CA ALA A 391 5.36 -5.55 -3.15
C ALA A 391 6.64 -5.32 -2.31
N ARG A 392 6.51 -4.77 -1.10
CA ARG A 392 7.64 -4.58 -0.18
C ARG A 392 8.12 -5.90 0.39
N GLN A 393 7.20 -6.84 0.60
CA GLN A 393 7.50 -8.10 1.28
C GLN A 393 8.06 -9.19 0.36
N VAL A 394 7.76 -9.14 -0.95
CA VAL A 394 8.06 -10.24 -1.88
C VAL A 394 9.54 -10.64 -1.89
N ALA A 395 10.47 -9.68 -1.77
CA ALA A 395 11.90 -9.98 -1.74
C ALA A 395 12.30 -10.75 -0.47
N THR A 396 11.78 -10.34 0.69
CA THR A 396 12.00 -11.02 1.98
C THR A 396 11.36 -12.40 2.00
N GLN A 397 10.16 -12.54 1.44
CA GLN A 397 9.46 -13.82 1.32
C GLN A 397 10.23 -14.80 0.41
N ARG A 398 10.76 -14.32 -0.73
CA ARG A 398 11.65 -15.13 -1.60
C ARG A 398 12.92 -15.57 -0.87
N ALA A 399 13.54 -14.67 -0.10
CA ALA A 399 14.73 -15.01 0.69
C ALA A 399 14.41 -16.01 1.82
N ALA A 400 13.25 -15.88 2.47
CA ALA A 400 12.77 -16.82 3.48
C ALA A 400 12.52 -18.21 2.88
N LEU A 401 11.91 -18.27 1.69
CA LEU A 401 11.75 -19.51 0.94
C LEU A 401 13.11 -20.13 0.60
N ALA A 402 14.07 -19.35 0.09
CA ALA A 402 15.41 -19.86 -0.21
C ALA A 402 16.11 -20.46 1.02
N ARG A 403 16.01 -19.80 2.18
CA ARG A 403 16.55 -20.32 3.46
C ARG A 403 15.84 -21.59 3.91
N ALA A 404 14.51 -21.63 3.84
CA ALA A 404 13.74 -22.81 4.23
C ALA A 404 14.08 -24.02 3.35
N VAL A 405 14.19 -23.81 2.04
CA VAL A 405 14.58 -24.85 1.08
C VAL A 405 15.99 -25.36 1.32
N ALA A 406 16.94 -24.48 1.67
CA ALA A 406 18.30 -24.90 2.00
C ALA A 406 18.36 -25.74 3.29
N ALA A 407 17.47 -25.48 4.24
CA ALA A 407 17.40 -26.22 5.51
C ALA A 407 16.70 -27.59 5.35
N ASP A 408 15.51 -27.61 4.75
CA ASP A 408 14.76 -28.84 4.44
C ASP A 408 13.79 -28.58 3.26
N PRO A 409 14.13 -29.03 2.03
CA PRO A 409 13.30 -28.84 0.85
C PRO A 409 11.89 -29.46 0.95
N ALA A 410 11.68 -30.44 1.82
CA ALA A 410 10.43 -31.15 2.06
C ALA A 410 9.85 -30.87 3.47
N GLY A 411 10.37 -29.86 4.15
CA GLY A 411 9.98 -29.49 5.51
C GLY A 411 8.71 -28.63 5.55
N LEU A 412 8.04 -28.63 6.71
CA LEU A 412 6.86 -27.78 6.94
C LEU A 412 7.19 -26.29 6.89
N GLN A 413 8.40 -25.89 7.28
CA GLN A 413 8.87 -24.50 7.14
C GLN A 413 8.94 -24.08 5.66
N THR A 414 9.34 -25.00 4.76
CA THR A 414 9.33 -24.75 3.32
C THR A 414 7.91 -24.61 2.80
N LEU A 415 6.98 -25.45 3.26
CA LEU A 415 5.56 -25.30 2.93
C LEU A 415 5.01 -23.95 3.38
N ALA A 416 5.29 -23.51 4.60
CA ALA A 416 4.86 -22.20 5.11
C ALA A 416 5.40 -21.04 4.28
N ALA A 417 6.68 -21.10 3.87
CA ALA A 417 7.28 -20.08 3.00
C ALA A 417 6.71 -20.11 1.56
N LEU A 418 6.41 -21.29 1.01
CA LEU A 418 5.73 -21.44 -0.27
C LEU A 418 4.32 -20.84 -0.22
N TRP A 419 3.57 -21.12 0.85
CA TRP A 419 2.22 -20.58 1.06
C TRP A 419 2.24 -19.06 1.16
N ALA A 420 3.10 -18.49 2.02
CA ALA A 420 3.25 -17.04 2.17
C ALA A 420 3.55 -16.34 0.84
N LEU A 421 4.44 -16.90 0.02
CA LEU A 421 4.74 -16.35 -1.30
C LEU A 421 3.59 -16.56 -2.30
N SER A 422 2.83 -17.65 -2.19
CA SER A 422 1.72 -17.95 -3.11
C SER A 422 0.51 -17.02 -2.93
N VAL A 423 0.27 -16.52 -1.72
CA VAL A 423 -0.84 -15.59 -1.43
C VAL A 423 -0.47 -14.12 -1.64
N ASN A 424 0.81 -13.84 -1.89
CA ASN A 424 1.30 -12.51 -2.22
C ASN A 424 0.76 -12.06 -3.60
N ALA A 425 0.01 -10.96 -3.64
CA ALA A 425 -0.69 -10.46 -4.81
C ALA A 425 0.23 -9.98 -5.94
N VAL A 426 1.52 -9.72 -5.66
CA VAL A 426 2.49 -9.32 -6.70
C VAL A 426 3.19 -10.51 -7.36
N VAL A 427 3.03 -11.73 -6.82
CA VAL A 427 3.55 -12.95 -7.44
C VAL A 427 2.69 -13.32 -8.64
N GLY A 428 3.34 -13.55 -9.77
CA GLY A 428 2.66 -13.85 -11.02
C GLY A 428 1.91 -15.18 -10.95
N ARG A 429 0.73 -15.23 -11.58
CA ARG A 429 -0.16 -16.40 -11.60
C ARG A 429 0.55 -17.74 -11.88
N GLU A 430 1.48 -17.77 -12.83
CA GLU A 430 2.20 -19.00 -13.20
C GLU A 430 3.15 -19.46 -12.09
N GLU A 431 3.89 -18.52 -11.48
CA GLU A 431 4.76 -18.79 -10.33
C GLU A 431 3.91 -19.25 -9.14
N THR A 432 2.79 -18.58 -8.85
CA THR A 432 1.84 -19.00 -7.81
C THR A 432 1.38 -20.44 -8.00
N HIS A 433 1.08 -20.85 -9.23
CA HIS A 433 0.67 -22.23 -9.54
C HIS A 433 1.75 -23.24 -9.16
N ASP A 434 2.99 -23.01 -9.60
CA ASP A 434 4.11 -23.91 -9.34
C ASP A 434 4.44 -23.99 -7.84
N LEU A 435 4.36 -22.86 -7.13
CA LEU A 435 4.53 -22.80 -5.68
C LEU A 435 3.49 -23.65 -4.95
N LEU A 436 2.22 -23.56 -5.36
CA LEU A 436 1.11 -24.30 -4.75
C LEU A 436 1.19 -25.80 -5.03
N LEU A 437 1.58 -26.22 -6.23
CA LEU A 437 1.82 -27.64 -6.52
C LEU A 437 2.90 -28.22 -5.62
N ARG A 438 4.02 -27.50 -5.46
CA ARG A 438 5.10 -27.92 -4.57
C ARG A 438 4.66 -27.95 -3.11
N ALA A 439 3.90 -26.95 -2.66
CA ALA A 439 3.36 -26.92 -1.29
C ALA A 439 2.43 -28.12 -1.05
N MET A 440 1.61 -28.48 -2.04
CA MET A 440 0.69 -29.61 -1.97
C MET A 440 1.43 -30.96 -1.90
N ASP A 441 2.54 -31.13 -2.63
CA ASP A 441 3.36 -32.33 -2.54
C ASP A 441 4.01 -32.50 -1.15
N ILE A 442 4.48 -31.41 -0.55
CA ILE A 442 4.99 -31.42 0.83
C ILE A 442 3.85 -31.77 1.81
N ALA A 443 2.68 -31.14 1.66
CA ALA A 443 1.52 -31.39 2.52
C ALA A 443 1.11 -32.88 2.47
N ARG A 444 1.08 -33.48 1.28
CA ARG A 444 0.80 -34.92 1.09
C ARG A 444 1.85 -35.80 1.77
N ALA A 445 3.14 -35.50 1.58
CA ALA A 445 4.23 -36.24 2.23
C ALA A 445 4.16 -36.18 3.76
N LYS A 446 3.65 -35.07 4.31
CA LYS A 446 3.42 -34.86 5.74
C LYS A 446 2.03 -35.32 6.21
N LYS A 447 1.26 -36.00 5.36
CA LYS A 447 -0.08 -36.54 5.66
C LYS A 447 -1.04 -35.46 6.17
N ALA A 448 -1.00 -34.29 5.56
CA ALA A 448 -1.90 -33.20 5.90
C ALA A 448 -3.38 -33.62 5.76
N PRO A 449 -4.29 -33.11 6.62
CA PRO A 449 -5.72 -33.36 6.53
C PRO A 449 -6.32 -32.96 5.17
N ALA A 450 -7.46 -33.55 4.81
CA ALA A 450 -8.12 -33.31 3.52
C ALA A 450 -8.46 -31.82 3.29
N LEU A 451 -8.87 -31.08 4.32
CA LEU A 451 -9.14 -29.63 4.22
C LEU A 451 -7.87 -28.81 3.92
N VAL A 452 -6.72 -29.21 4.46
CA VAL A 452 -5.43 -28.55 4.21
C VAL A 452 -4.98 -28.78 2.76
N LEU A 453 -5.11 -30.02 2.29
CA LEU A 453 -4.86 -30.35 0.88
C LEU A 453 -5.80 -29.60 -0.06
N LEU A 454 -7.07 -29.49 0.32
CA LEU A 454 -8.08 -28.77 -0.46
C LEU A 454 -7.76 -27.27 -0.56
N ALA A 455 -7.28 -26.64 0.52
CA ALA A 455 -6.86 -25.23 0.51
C ALA A 455 -5.84 -24.96 -0.62
N LEU A 456 -4.81 -25.80 -0.71
CA LEU A 456 -3.76 -25.69 -1.73
C LEU A 456 -4.27 -26.03 -3.14
N ASP A 457 -5.09 -27.09 -3.28
CA ASP A 457 -5.58 -27.55 -4.57
C ASP A 457 -6.58 -26.56 -5.23
N VAL A 458 -7.46 -25.94 -4.42
CA VAL A 458 -8.37 -24.90 -4.91
C VAL A 458 -7.60 -23.74 -5.54
N ASP A 459 -6.55 -23.26 -4.87
CA ASP A 459 -5.74 -22.16 -5.38
C ASP A 459 -4.83 -22.58 -6.54
N ALA A 460 -4.30 -23.81 -6.53
CA ALA A 460 -3.53 -24.34 -7.65
C ALA A 460 -4.39 -24.42 -8.92
N ARG A 461 -5.64 -24.86 -8.80
CA ARG A 461 -6.59 -24.93 -9.93
C ARG A 461 -7.01 -23.55 -10.43
N ARG A 462 -7.19 -22.59 -9.52
CA ARG A 462 -7.49 -21.19 -9.84
C ARG A 462 -6.37 -20.57 -10.69
N THR A 463 -5.12 -20.93 -10.42
CA THR A 463 -3.93 -20.37 -11.06
C THR A 463 -3.46 -21.14 -12.31
N ALA A 464 -3.90 -22.38 -12.54
CA ALA A 464 -3.52 -23.20 -13.69
C ALA A 464 -3.83 -22.56 -15.07
N LYS A 465 -2.92 -22.61 -16.04
CA LYS A 465 -3.08 -22.01 -17.40
C LYS A 465 -4.33 -22.47 -18.17
N ALA A 466 -4.75 -23.72 -17.99
CA ALA A 466 -5.80 -24.35 -18.78
C ALA A 466 -7.22 -23.86 -18.45
N SER A 467 -7.45 -23.32 -17.25
CA SER A 467 -8.79 -22.99 -16.74
C SER A 467 -9.50 -21.86 -17.48
N PHE A 468 -8.78 -21.00 -18.24
CA PHE A 468 -9.36 -19.85 -18.93
C PHE A 468 -9.59 -20.06 -20.45
N ARG A 469 -8.96 -21.06 -21.09
CA ARG A 469 -9.02 -21.22 -22.55
C ARG A 469 -10.08 -22.20 -23.06
N ARG A 470 -10.76 -22.98 -22.19
CA ARG A 470 -11.63 -24.10 -22.62
C ARG A 470 -13.02 -24.21 -21.99
N GLY A 471 -13.46 -23.25 -21.17
CA GLY A 471 -14.77 -23.37 -20.49
C GLY A 471 -14.89 -24.60 -19.56
N GLU A 472 -13.77 -25.27 -19.26
CA GLU A 472 -13.68 -26.34 -18.29
C GLU A 472 -13.82 -25.74 -16.88
N MET A 473 -14.72 -26.31 -16.08
CA MET A 473 -14.89 -25.91 -14.68
C MET A 473 -13.71 -26.48 -13.87
N PRO A 474 -12.74 -25.66 -13.43
CA PRO A 474 -11.45 -26.16 -12.93
C PRO A 474 -11.58 -26.99 -11.64
N TYR A 475 -12.69 -26.82 -10.93
CA TYR A 475 -12.99 -27.47 -9.65
C TYR A 475 -13.78 -28.78 -9.78
N ARG A 476 -14.29 -29.15 -10.96
CA ARG A 476 -15.07 -30.39 -11.14
C ARG A 476 -14.34 -31.65 -10.66
N PRO A 477 -13.02 -31.83 -10.88
CA PRO A 477 -12.31 -33.01 -10.39
C PRO A 477 -12.30 -33.15 -8.86
N LEU A 478 -12.45 -32.05 -8.11
CA LEU A 478 -12.50 -32.09 -6.64
C LEU A 478 -13.69 -32.90 -6.12
N LEU A 479 -14.78 -32.96 -6.90
CA LEU A 479 -16.01 -33.67 -6.52
C LEU A 479 -15.89 -35.19 -6.62
N THR A 480 -14.84 -35.70 -7.27
CA THR A 480 -14.62 -37.12 -7.53
C THR A 480 -13.30 -37.63 -6.96
N ASP A 481 -12.45 -36.75 -6.43
CA ASP A 481 -11.17 -37.14 -5.83
C ASP A 481 -11.42 -37.92 -4.52
N PRO A 482 -10.90 -39.15 -4.36
CA PRO A 482 -11.06 -39.94 -3.13
C PRO A 482 -10.57 -39.23 -1.87
N VAL A 483 -9.56 -38.37 -1.96
CA VAL A 483 -9.02 -37.63 -0.82
C VAL A 483 -10.08 -36.70 -0.22
N TYR A 484 -10.84 -36.00 -1.06
CA TYR A 484 -11.86 -35.05 -0.60
C TYR A 484 -13.20 -35.74 -0.36
N THR A 485 -13.57 -36.71 -1.20
CA THR A 485 -14.87 -37.38 -1.07
C THR A 485 -14.97 -38.27 0.17
N ALA A 486 -13.87 -38.79 0.70
CA ALA A 486 -13.86 -39.58 1.93
C ALA A 486 -14.06 -38.74 3.22
N ASP A 487 -13.68 -37.45 3.21
CA ASP A 487 -13.81 -36.55 4.34
C ASP A 487 -15.09 -35.69 4.21
N PRO A 488 -16.04 -35.75 5.17
CA PRO A 488 -17.30 -35.01 5.07
C PRO A 488 -17.13 -33.50 4.89
N GLU A 489 -16.18 -32.87 5.60
CA GLU A 489 -15.98 -31.43 5.53
C GLU A 489 -15.30 -31.00 4.23
N ALA A 490 -14.26 -31.72 3.79
CA ALA A 490 -13.59 -31.44 2.52
C ALA A 490 -14.54 -31.66 1.33
N ARG A 491 -15.35 -32.71 1.37
CA ARG A 491 -16.40 -32.96 0.38
C ARG A 491 -17.41 -31.81 0.32
N ALA A 492 -17.82 -31.29 1.47
CA ALA A 492 -18.72 -30.15 1.56
C ALA A 492 -18.09 -28.87 1.00
N ALA A 493 -16.87 -28.55 1.43
CA ALA A 493 -16.11 -27.39 0.97
C ALA A 493 -15.88 -27.43 -0.55
N ALA A 494 -15.50 -28.59 -1.13
CA ALA A 494 -15.30 -28.75 -2.56
C ALA A 494 -16.59 -28.46 -3.37
N ARG A 495 -17.75 -28.91 -2.88
CA ARG A 495 -19.05 -28.59 -3.49
C ARG A 495 -19.39 -27.11 -3.39
N LEU A 496 -19.08 -26.46 -2.27
CA LEU A 496 -19.30 -25.03 -2.10
C LEU A 496 -18.39 -24.19 -2.99
N VAL A 497 -17.11 -24.54 -3.12
CA VAL A 497 -16.17 -23.88 -4.06
C VAL A 497 -16.66 -24.04 -5.49
N MET A 498 -17.11 -25.24 -5.87
CA MET A 498 -17.70 -25.46 -7.19
C MET A 498 -18.95 -24.60 -7.39
N ALA A 499 -19.86 -24.57 -6.40
CA ALA A 499 -21.06 -23.74 -6.42
C ALA A 499 -20.74 -22.24 -6.59
N GLU A 500 -19.72 -21.73 -5.88
CA GLU A 500 -19.23 -20.35 -6.03
C GLU A 500 -18.69 -20.08 -7.44
N SER A 501 -17.91 -21.03 -7.98
CA SER A 501 -17.29 -20.88 -9.31
C SER A 501 -18.29 -20.93 -10.47
N MET A 502 -19.44 -21.59 -10.30
CA MET A 502 -20.48 -21.72 -11.32
C MET A 502 -21.19 -20.40 -11.59
N GLY A 503 -21.16 -19.46 -10.64
CA GLY A 503 -21.95 -18.25 -10.70
C GLY A 503 -23.42 -18.55 -11.02
N ARG A 504 -23.95 -17.90 -12.04
CA ARG A 504 -25.39 -17.72 -12.36
C ARG A 504 -26.07 -18.88 -13.08
N LYS A 505 -25.86 -20.12 -12.66
CA LYS A 505 -26.57 -21.30 -13.19
C LYS A 505 -27.35 -21.97 -12.07
N ASP A 506 -28.47 -21.37 -11.67
CA ASP A 506 -29.29 -21.79 -10.53
C ASP A 506 -29.61 -23.29 -10.57
N ASP A 507 -29.95 -23.82 -11.75
CA ASP A 507 -30.23 -25.24 -12.00
C ASP A 507 -29.03 -26.16 -11.70
N ALA A 508 -27.80 -25.67 -11.86
CA ALA A 508 -26.57 -26.43 -11.64
C ALA A 508 -26.01 -26.25 -10.22
N GLN A 509 -26.27 -25.10 -9.59
CA GLN A 509 -25.78 -24.79 -8.23
C GLN A 509 -26.66 -25.44 -7.14
N ARG A 510 -27.99 -25.39 -7.31
CA ARG A 510 -28.95 -25.87 -6.31
C ARG A 510 -28.72 -27.34 -5.91
N PRO A 511 -28.45 -28.29 -6.83
CA PRO A 511 -28.14 -29.66 -6.45
C PRO A 511 -26.87 -29.80 -5.59
N LEU A 512 -25.84 -28.99 -5.86
CA LEU A 512 -24.60 -29.02 -5.07
C LEU A 512 -24.83 -28.50 -3.66
N LEU A 513 -25.56 -27.39 -3.51
CA LEU A 513 -25.88 -26.84 -2.21
C LEU A 513 -26.80 -27.77 -1.41
N ALA A 514 -27.82 -28.37 -2.05
CA ALA A 514 -28.71 -29.34 -1.42
C ALA A 514 -27.93 -30.55 -0.87
N GLN A 515 -27.00 -31.09 -1.66
CA GLN A 515 -26.11 -32.18 -1.22
C GLN A 515 -25.30 -31.82 0.03
N VAL A 516 -24.90 -30.57 0.22
CA VAL A 516 -24.18 -30.13 1.43
C VAL A 516 -25.14 -29.92 2.60
N ALA A 517 -26.29 -29.30 2.36
CA ALA A 517 -27.30 -29.04 3.38
C ALA A 517 -27.91 -30.32 4.00
N GLU A 518 -27.98 -31.38 3.19
CA GLU A 518 -28.58 -32.68 3.52
C GLU A 518 -27.53 -33.74 3.90
N ASP A 519 -26.23 -33.43 3.89
CA ASP A 519 -25.18 -34.39 4.24
C ASP A 519 -25.27 -34.78 5.72
N ALA A 520 -25.73 -36.00 5.98
CA ALA A 520 -25.91 -36.52 7.34
C ALA A 520 -24.58 -36.74 8.08
N ALA A 521 -23.44 -36.77 7.37
CA ALA A 521 -22.13 -36.85 7.98
C ALA A 521 -21.62 -35.50 8.52
N LEU A 522 -22.30 -34.38 8.21
CA LEU A 522 -21.99 -33.07 8.76
C LEU A 522 -22.83 -32.79 10.02
N ALA A 523 -22.18 -32.27 11.05
CA ALA A 523 -22.87 -31.71 12.21
C ALA A 523 -23.88 -30.63 11.79
N LYS A 524 -24.96 -30.44 12.58
CA LYS A 524 -26.04 -29.50 12.24
C LYS A 524 -25.55 -28.06 12.17
N ASP A 525 -24.61 -27.69 13.04
CA ASP A 525 -23.96 -26.39 13.17
C ASP A 525 -22.65 -26.29 12.37
N ASN A 526 -22.33 -27.29 11.53
CA ASN A 526 -21.13 -27.24 10.71
C ASN A 526 -21.14 -26.02 9.78
N ARG A 527 -20.05 -25.25 9.76
CA ARG A 527 -19.92 -24.00 9.00
C ARG A 527 -20.25 -24.13 7.51
N PHE A 528 -19.88 -25.25 6.87
CA PHE A 528 -20.15 -25.47 5.44
C PHE A 528 -21.63 -25.81 5.20
N ARG A 529 -22.24 -26.58 6.10
CA ARG A 529 -23.69 -26.87 6.06
C ARG A 529 -24.51 -25.59 6.21
N VAL A 530 -24.18 -24.77 7.20
CA VAL A 530 -24.82 -23.48 7.43
C VAL A 530 -24.68 -22.58 6.20
N GLY A 531 -23.48 -22.49 5.61
CA GLY A 531 -23.27 -21.70 4.39
C GLY A 531 -24.05 -22.21 3.16
N ALA A 532 -24.23 -23.53 3.01
CA ALA A 532 -25.07 -24.09 1.97
C ALA A 532 -26.54 -23.73 2.13
N LEU A 533 -27.06 -23.84 3.36
CA LEU A 533 -28.47 -23.52 3.70
C LEU A 533 -28.79 -22.04 3.47
N VAL A 534 -27.89 -21.13 3.84
CA VAL A 534 -28.05 -19.69 3.57
C VAL A 534 -28.16 -19.43 2.06
N ARG A 535 -27.27 -20.02 1.25
CA ARG A 535 -27.28 -19.84 -0.22
C ARG A 535 -28.51 -20.46 -0.87
N LEU A 536 -28.97 -21.61 -0.39
CA LEU A 536 -30.22 -22.23 -0.87
C LEU A 536 -31.40 -21.32 -0.60
N ALA A 537 -31.54 -20.81 0.63
CA ALA A 537 -32.62 -19.89 0.97
C ALA A 537 -32.65 -18.68 0.03
N SER A 538 -31.48 -18.10 -0.30
CA SER A 538 -31.37 -17.01 -1.27
C SER A 538 -31.86 -17.40 -2.67
N LEU A 539 -31.49 -18.58 -3.19
CA LEU A 539 -31.99 -19.08 -4.49
C LEU A 539 -33.52 -19.29 -4.50
N GLU A 540 -34.11 -19.77 -3.39
CA GLU A 540 -35.56 -19.92 -3.30
C GLU A 540 -36.30 -18.58 -3.39
N GLN A 541 -35.74 -17.53 -2.77
CA GLN A 541 -36.30 -16.19 -2.84
C GLN A 541 -36.13 -15.56 -4.22
N GLU A 542 -35.02 -15.79 -4.91
CA GLU A 542 -34.83 -15.38 -6.31
C GLU A 542 -35.90 -16.01 -7.21
N GLY A 543 -36.22 -17.29 -6.96
CA GLY A 543 -37.31 -18.02 -7.63
C GLY A 543 -38.73 -17.61 -7.22
N GLY A 544 -38.89 -16.68 -6.27
CA GLY A 544 -40.19 -16.20 -5.76
C GLY A 544 -40.85 -17.07 -4.68
N ASN A 545 -40.16 -18.09 -4.17
CA ASN A 545 -40.68 -19.04 -3.17
C ASN A 545 -40.32 -18.62 -1.74
N THR A 546 -40.84 -17.49 -1.27
CA THR A 546 -40.48 -16.89 0.03
C THR A 546 -40.71 -17.81 1.24
N GLU A 547 -41.76 -18.64 1.22
CA GLU A 547 -42.02 -19.59 2.32
C GLU A 547 -40.98 -20.72 2.37
N LEU A 548 -40.57 -21.23 1.21
CA LEU A 548 -39.51 -22.24 1.12
C LEU A 548 -38.15 -21.67 1.51
N ALA A 549 -37.90 -20.41 1.14
CA ALA A 549 -36.72 -19.68 1.55
C ALA A 549 -36.64 -19.53 3.08
N ARG A 550 -37.75 -19.18 3.74
CA ARG A 550 -37.87 -19.08 5.21
C ARG A 550 -37.61 -20.39 5.91
N THR A 551 -38.30 -21.45 5.50
CA THR A 551 -38.14 -22.78 6.10
C THR A 551 -36.74 -23.36 5.87
N THR A 552 -36.09 -23.03 4.75
CA THR A 552 -34.70 -23.39 4.49
C THR A 552 -33.75 -22.63 5.40
N PHE A 553 -33.98 -21.33 5.61
CA PHE A 553 -33.17 -20.51 6.48
C PHE A 553 -33.25 -20.93 7.96
N GLU A 554 -34.44 -21.26 8.45
CA GLU A 554 -34.66 -21.70 9.85
C GLU A 554 -33.81 -22.94 10.20
N LYS A 555 -33.44 -23.77 9.21
CA LYS A 555 -32.54 -24.92 9.39
C LYS A 555 -31.10 -24.53 9.70
N THR A 556 -30.69 -23.28 9.45
CA THR A 556 -29.34 -22.80 9.75
C THR A 556 -29.10 -22.64 11.25
N GLY A 557 -30.17 -22.43 12.03
CA GLY A 557 -30.07 -22.06 13.45
C GLY A 557 -29.48 -20.67 13.69
N LEU A 558 -29.22 -19.87 12.64
CA LEU A 558 -28.71 -18.51 12.76
C LEU A 558 -29.84 -17.53 13.11
N ASP A 559 -29.50 -16.54 13.91
CA ASP A 559 -30.35 -15.36 14.05
C ASP A 559 -30.36 -14.55 12.73
N PRO A 560 -31.49 -13.93 12.33
CA PRO A 560 -31.55 -13.08 11.13
C PRO A 560 -30.47 -11.98 11.06
N SER A 561 -29.95 -11.52 12.20
CA SER A 561 -28.86 -10.54 12.27
C SER A 561 -27.45 -11.12 12.01
N GLN A 562 -27.27 -12.43 12.15
CA GLN A 562 -25.98 -13.14 11.95
C GLN A 562 -25.73 -13.56 10.49
N CYS A 563 -26.70 -13.25 9.62
CA CYS A 563 -26.78 -13.70 8.23
C CYS A 563 -25.77 -13.06 7.28
N SER A 564 -25.21 -11.91 7.64
CA SER A 564 -24.31 -11.10 6.81
C SER A 564 -22.92 -11.72 6.63
N LEU A 565 -22.55 -12.71 7.45
CA LEU A 565 -21.18 -13.26 7.52
C LEU A 565 -20.87 -14.38 6.50
N ILE A 566 -21.89 -15.06 5.94
CA ILE A 566 -21.69 -16.32 5.18
C ILE A 566 -22.24 -16.26 3.75
N ASP A 567 -23.03 -15.24 3.41
CA ASP A 567 -23.68 -15.18 2.10
C ASP A 567 -22.79 -14.55 1.02
N ALA A 568 -22.87 -15.12 -0.19
CA ALA A 568 -22.20 -14.58 -1.36
C ALA A 568 -22.86 -13.24 -1.76
N PRO A 569 -22.10 -12.27 -2.29
CA PRO A 569 -22.69 -11.02 -2.77
C PRO A 569 -23.67 -11.33 -3.93
N PRO A 570 -24.88 -10.74 -3.94
CA PRO A 570 -25.87 -11.01 -4.97
C PRO A 570 -25.39 -10.53 -6.33
N LYS A 571 -25.98 -11.09 -7.37
CA LYS A 571 -25.63 -10.81 -8.76
C LYS A 571 -26.03 -9.39 -9.16
N LEU A 572 -25.14 -8.67 -9.84
CA LEU A 572 -25.50 -7.43 -10.54
C LEU A 572 -26.40 -7.74 -11.76
N VAL A 573 -27.60 -7.16 -11.77
CA VAL A 573 -28.61 -7.30 -12.83
C VAL A 573 -28.56 -6.13 -13.80
N LYS A 574 -28.46 -4.91 -13.28
CA LYS A 574 -28.42 -3.67 -14.06
C LYS A 574 -27.48 -2.70 -13.38
N VAL A 575 -26.71 -1.96 -14.16
CA VAL A 575 -25.93 -0.81 -13.69
C VAL A 575 -26.05 0.31 -14.72
N GLY A 576 -26.28 1.53 -14.24
CA GLY A 576 -26.32 2.74 -15.07
C GLY A 576 -24.97 3.45 -15.05
N GLY A 577 -24.97 4.75 -15.35
CA GLY A 577 -23.80 5.60 -15.22
C GLY A 577 -23.74 6.63 -16.33
N THR A 578 -23.36 7.86 -15.98
CA THR A 578 -23.10 8.93 -16.95
C THR A 578 -21.76 9.56 -16.63
N TYR A 579 -20.99 9.83 -17.67
CA TYR A 579 -19.72 10.53 -17.54
C TYR A 579 -19.97 11.98 -17.09
N PRO A 580 -19.34 12.49 -16.03
CA PRO A 580 -19.54 13.86 -15.58
C PRO A 580 -19.09 14.87 -16.65
N GLN A 581 -19.99 15.75 -17.10
CA GLN A 581 -19.72 16.69 -18.19
C GLN A 581 -18.57 17.64 -17.85
N GLU A 582 -18.44 18.01 -16.59
CA GLU A 582 -17.34 18.82 -16.12
C GLU A 582 -16.00 18.07 -16.16
N ALA A 583 -16.00 16.74 -15.99
CA ALA A 583 -14.79 15.94 -16.17
C ALA A 583 -14.43 15.80 -17.65
N VAL A 584 -15.41 15.70 -18.57
CA VAL A 584 -15.18 15.75 -20.03
C VAL A 584 -14.55 17.08 -20.45
N ARG A 585 -15.11 18.21 -19.99
CA ARG A 585 -14.62 19.57 -20.30
C ARG A 585 -13.14 19.74 -19.91
N TRP A 586 -12.74 19.14 -18.80
CA TRP A 586 -11.37 19.18 -18.30
C TRP A 586 -10.59 17.89 -18.64
N GLY A 587 -11.08 17.05 -19.55
CA GLY A 587 -10.40 15.83 -20.01
C GLY A 587 -9.79 14.99 -18.89
N PHE A 588 -10.51 14.82 -17.77
CA PHE A 588 -10.07 13.90 -16.72
C PHE A 588 -10.42 12.48 -17.09
N GLU A 589 -9.64 11.52 -16.63
CA GLU A 589 -9.97 10.09 -16.55
C GLU A 589 -9.64 9.59 -15.15
N GLY A 590 -10.23 8.46 -14.77
CA GLY A 590 -9.97 7.91 -13.45
C GLY A 590 -10.93 6.82 -13.04
N TRP A 591 -11.05 6.63 -11.74
CA TRP A 591 -11.88 5.58 -11.18
C TRP A 591 -12.34 5.94 -9.77
N THR A 592 -13.45 5.31 -9.37
CA THR A 592 -13.98 5.39 -8.01
C THR A 592 -14.31 3.97 -7.55
N GLN A 593 -13.94 3.63 -6.33
CA GLN A 593 -14.44 2.44 -5.64
C GLN A 593 -15.58 2.86 -4.71
N THR A 594 -16.76 2.32 -4.96
CA THR A 594 -17.96 2.60 -4.18
C THR A 594 -18.27 1.40 -3.30
N GLN A 595 -18.52 1.67 -2.02
CA GLN A 595 -19.08 0.72 -1.07
C GLN A 595 -20.57 0.98 -0.91
N PHE A 596 -21.36 -0.06 -0.76
CA PHE A 596 -22.81 0.05 -0.62
C PHE A 596 -23.40 -1.22 -0.02
N ASP A 597 -24.63 -1.10 0.44
CA ASP A 597 -25.43 -2.22 0.88
C ASP A 597 -26.45 -2.59 -0.20
N ILE A 598 -26.85 -3.85 -0.21
CA ILE A 598 -27.84 -4.38 -1.14
C ILE A 598 -29.02 -4.87 -0.31
N THR A 599 -30.22 -4.36 -0.54
CA THR A 599 -31.45 -4.78 0.15
C THR A 599 -31.92 -6.16 -0.32
N ALA A 600 -32.83 -6.80 0.42
CA ALA A 600 -33.40 -8.10 0.04
C ALA A 600 -34.12 -8.08 -1.34
N ASP A 601 -34.66 -6.92 -1.76
CA ASP A 601 -35.27 -6.74 -3.08
C ASP A 601 -34.27 -6.33 -4.19
N GLY A 602 -32.97 -6.30 -3.87
CA GLY A 602 -31.89 -6.06 -4.83
C GLY A 602 -31.64 -4.58 -5.15
N ARG A 603 -32.11 -3.65 -4.33
CA ARG A 603 -31.76 -2.22 -4.46
C ARG A 603 -30.46 -1.93 -3.73
N VAL A 604 -29.72 -0.95 -4.25
CA VAL A 604 -28.57 -0.39 -3.57
C VAL A 604 -29.02 0.68 -2.57
N VAL A 605 -28.46 0.66 -1.37
CA VAL A 605 -28.62 1.67 -0.33
C VAL A 605 -27.29 1.92 0.39
N ASN A 606 -27.19 3.01 1.15
CA ASN A 606 -25.99 3.39 1.91
C ASN A 606 -24.73 3.48 1.03
N GLU A 607 -24.89 3.82 -0.24
CA GLU A 607 -23.80 3.94 -1.20
C GLU A 607 -22.87 5.12 -0.89
N ARG A 608 -21.56 4.87 -0.97
CA ARG A 608 -20.53 5.88 -0.76
C ARG A 608 -19.23 5.53 -1.45
N ALA A 609 -18.55 6.53 -2.00
CA ALA A 609 -17.20 6.36 -2.51
C ALA A 609 -16.22 6.12 -1.34
N ILE A 610 -15.51 4.99 -1.35
CA ILE A 610 -14.43 4.69 -0.38
C ILE A 610 -13.05 5.00 -0.94
N LEU A 611 -12.88 4.99 -2.27
CA LEU A 611 -11.67 5.45 -2.94
C LEU A 611 -12.03 6.24 -4.20
N SER A 612 -11.29 7.29 -4.51
CA SER A 612 -11.41 7.98 -5.81
C SER A 612 -10.08 8.56 -6.29
N TYR A 613 -9.81 8.36 -7.57
CA TYR A 613 -8.71 8.96 -8.30
C TYR A 613 -9.24 9.62 -9.59
N PRO A 614 -8.92 10.91 -9.86
CA PRO A 614 -8.32 11.87 -8.92
C PRO A 614 -9.26 12.20 -7.74
N PRO A 615 -8.76 12.81 -6.65
CA PRO A 615 -9.57 13.12 -5.47
C PRO A 615 -10.76 14.02 -5.84
N PHE A 616 -11.95 13.65 -5.36
CA PHE A 616 -13.21 14.39 -5.51
C PHE A 616 -13.74 14.64 -6.93
N VAL A 617 -13.06 14.15 -7.98
CA VAL A 617 -13.51 14.33 -9.37
C VAL A 617 -14.68 13.40 -9.69
N PHE A 618 -14.56 12.13 -9.29
CA PHE A 618 -15.49 11.07 -9.70
C PHE A 618 -16.33 10.49 -8.55
N SER A 619 -16.04 10.82 -7.30
CA SER A 619 -16.72 10.28 -6.10
C SER A 619 -18.25 10.36 -6.18
N LYS A 620 -18.78 11.53 -6.59
CA LYS A 620 -20.23 11.72 -6.75
C LYS A 620 -20.80 10.85 -7.87
N ALA A 621 -20.15 10.84 -9.02
CA ALA A 621 -20.60 10.10 -10.20
C ALA A 621 -20.52 8.58 -10.00
N GLY A 622 -19.46 8.09 -9.37
CA GLY A 622 -19.29 6.68 -9.02
C GLY A 622 -20.31 6.21 -7.96
N THR A 623 -20.66 7.09 -7.02
CA THR A 623 -21.72 6.82 -6.03
C THR A 623 -23.08 6.76 -6.72
N GLN A 624 -23.44 7.74 -7.55
CA GLN A 624 -24.69 7.76 -8.31
C GLN A 624 -24.84 6.56 -9.26
N THR A 625 -23.74 6.18 -9.94
CA THR A 625 -23.70 4.99 -10.80
C THR A 625 -24.13 3.73 -10.04
N MET A 626 -23.69 3.58 -8.80
CA MET A 626 -24.06 2.43 -7.97
C MET A 626 -25.44 2.56 -7.33
N ALA A 627 -25.92 3.77 -7.01
CA ALA A 627 -27.30 3.97 -6.53
C ALA A 627 -28.35 3.45 -7.54
N ASP A 628 -28.05 3.60 -8.83
CA ASP A 628 -28.90 3.10 -9.92
C ASP A 628 -28.71 1.61 -10.21
N ALA A 629 -27.73 0.97 -9.58
CA ALA A 629 -27.50 -0.45 -9.76
C ALA A 629 -28.65 -1.28 -9.15
N ARG A 630 -28.94 -2.41 -9.78
CA ARG A 630 -29.90 -3.40 -9.32
C ARG A 630 -29.22 -4.74 -9.25
N TYR A 631 -29.47 -5.44 -8.17
CA TYR A 631 -28.97 -6.75 -7.87
C TYR A 631 -30.10 -7.78 -7.85
N ALA A 632 -29.75 -9.06 -7.92
CA ALA A 632 -30.71 -10.14 -7.71
C ALA A 632 -31.23 -10.10 -6.26
N LYS A 633 -32.46 -10.59 -6.07
CA LYS A 633 -33.12 -10.61 -4.77
C LYS A 633 -32.44 -11.64 -3.86
N THR A 634 -32.41 -11.42 -2.56
CA THR A 634 -31.86 -12.41 -1.60
C THR A 634 -32.87 -12.64 -0.48
N PHE A 635 -32.87 -13.84 0.09
CA PHE A 635 -33.79 -14.14 1.19
C PHE A 635 -33.26 -13.60 2.50
N ARG A 636 -34.09 -12.83 3.22
CA ARG A 636 -33.81 -12.38 4.58
C ARG A 636 -35.10 -12.45 5.43
N PRO A 637 -35.11 -13.17 6.56
CA PRO A 637 -36.32 -13.36 7.37
C PRO A 637 -36.97 -12.06 7.89
N GLY A 638 -36.21 -10.97 8.01
CA GLY A 638 -36.68 -9.66 8.47
C GLY A 638 -36.83 -8.58 7.37
N GLY A 639 -36.54 -8.89 6.10
CA GLY A 639 -36.51 -7.89 5.03
C GLY A 639 -35.38 -6.83 5.15
N GLU A 640 -34.43 -7.06 6.07
CA GLU A 640 -33.29 -6.19 6.35
C GLU A 640 -32.21 -6.24 5.24
N LEU A 641 -31.15 -5.43 5.39
CA LEU A 641 -30.05 -5.30 4.44
C LEU A 641 -29.52 -6.68 4.02
N GLY A 642 -29.70 -7.00 2.73
CA GLY A 642 -29.38 -8.28 2.12
C GLY A 642 -27.87 -8.55 2.04
N CYS A 643 -27.05 -7.53 1.79
CA CYS A 643 -25.60 -7.61 1.89
C CYS A 643 -25.03 -6.24 2.29
N GLY A 644 -24.52 -6.11 3.51
CA GLY A 644 -23.74 -4.94 3.92
C GLY A 644 -22.37 -4.84 3.23
N ALA A 645 -22.00 -3.63 2.81
CA ALA A 645 -20.66 -3.18 2.43
C ALA A 645 -19.98 -3.89 1.24
N SER A 646 -20.78 -4.26 0.23
CA SER A 646 -20.27 -4.68 -1.06
C SER A 646 -19.44 -3.55 -1.69
N THR A 647 -18.37 -3.89 -2.40
CA THR A 647 -17.57 -2.89 -3.13
C THR A 647 -17.59 -3.15 -4.63
N SER A 648 -17.66 -2.08 -5.41
CA SER A 648 -17.55 -2.12 -6.86
C SER A 648 -16.71 -0.95 -7.34
N ARG A 649 -15.96 -1.14 -8.41
CA ARG A 649 -15.13 -0.10 -9.01
C ARG A 649 -15.76 0.37 -10.32
N VAL A 650 -15.98 1.68 -10.41
CA VAL A 650 -16.46 2.37 -11.61
C VAL A 650 -15.26 3.05 -12.26
N ARG A 651 -15.02 2.77 -13.54
CA ARG A 651 -13.95 3.41 -14.34
C ARG A 651 -14.55 4.46 -15.26
N PHE A 652 -13.89 5.61 -15.35
CA PHE A 652 -14.27 6.74 -16.17
C PHE A 652 -13.20 6.97 -17.23
N LEU A 653 -13.50 6.53 -18.45
CA LEU A 653 -12.64 6.67 -19.63
C LEU A 653 -13.24 7.67 -20.60
N MET A 654 -12.40 8.52 -21.20
CA MET A 654 -12.87 9.51 -22.16
C MET A 654 -13.57 8.79 -23.34
N PRO A 655 -14.75 9.27 -23.78
CA PRO A 655 -15.38 8.76 -24.98
C PRO A 655 -14.45 9.03 -26.17
N HIS A 656 -14.10 7.97 -26.93
CA HIS A 656 -13.34 8.09 -28.18
C HIS A 656 -14.25 8.32 -29.38
#